data_AF-A0A2T6DJ98-F1
#
_entry.id   AF-A0A2T6DJ98-F1
#
_cell.length_a   1.000
_cell.length_b   1.000
_cell.length_c   1.000
_cell.angle_alpha   90.00
_cell.angle_beta   90.00
_cell.angle_gamma   90.00
#
_symmetry.space_group_name_H-M   'P 1'
#
loop_
_entity.id
_entity.type
_entity.pdbx_description
1 polymer ?
#
loop_
_entity_poly.entity_id
_entity_poly.type
_entity_poly.pdbx_seq_one_letter_code
_entity_poly.pdbx_strand_id
1 'polypeptide(L)'
;MTSRTVFAATAAVAFACAVDAQIQPVAPVDGQLLPIATYTERQIHVLKDGKKRRAPTMKFELHPSTTFTEGLITVSDISPDLDPLRNATPAERAKPDAIHFRYTAKVSSDRPLSDCYALLTFSNEGSVGTHLIPIGKLKPGALKTVEVEIPAQVEVVGSLHVFCNGHEVRSNLHPSAYDPQAYFAELTKSGRGLPAAELLNYEDVFPHVLSRDGQRLASIRKRDGKKIMFVYDLASMKLLYQEAVAQISQYVSSPVWVSDHELAYVMDDSTTEDYGTWRLKLLDVATGKTESLLDDVIDIIESLPSRPDELVLESYTYRSGSWWEHYNVHTRKSSKIDEPSAGSYFFDREGTPRLMVRIDGDERVYEFKPTPTSRWRDLDDLIKQPGLKFNEKGANLLDRVADIHSVGPDGDTLYISTRLGSDLFELAAFSMSKGVIVKTIAKHQKYDLSTSDSGMTRLLFAKETPQLIGLVFEGQKPQVVWVDPGFAMLQKSIDRALPDKVNLPLDWTADGSAFVYFSFSDQDPGTYYVFRPLEGKIIPVLKQGERLEGRTMAKTTPIQFAARDRSMIPAYVTRPPEMKGPAPLVVLVHGGPMSRDSWGFSPLNQFLASRGYIVLQVNYRGSSGYGAAFQKAGLRARLDTVVLDDIADGARHLIAQGEADPNRVALVGASFGGWATYMGLIKYPELYRAGVAISAVSNWRMTLREDRRSGYKLSYSFWRSILNGPRFAEDEKFIEPTMRAAELKQPIYIMHGEQDGIVSSKEAKLMLDALRKTNSHVYSRSFPRASHSEWSYDDRVVQFNEIAAFLSQHLAPTANAAATPPATKPSGEPAGGNSTGTPATAH
;
A
#
# COMPACT_ATOMS: atom_id res chain seq x y z
N MET A 1 -49.51 -24.64 -56.94
CA MET A 1 -48.36 -23.76 -57.26
C MET A 1 -47.86 -23.12 -55.96
N THR A 2 -46.53 -23.13 -55.71
CA THR A 2 -45.70 -22.23 -54.83
C THR A 2 -46.08 -21.97 -53.34
N SER A 3 -45.21 -21.63 -52.38
CA SER A 3 -43.83 -21.99 -51.90
C SER A 3 -43.49 -21.00 -50.75
N ARG A 4 -43.15 -21.35 -49.49
CA ARG A 4 -41.82 -21.75 -48.89
C ARG A 4 -40.59 -20.87 -49.27
N THR A 5 -39.63 -20.49 -48.40
CA THR A 5 -39.41 -20.54 -46.91
C THR A 5 -38.18 -19.66 -46.51
N VAL A 6 -38.01 -19.24 -45.24
CA VAL A 6 -36.82 -18.52 -44.68
C VAL A 6 -35.88 -19.44 -43.87
N PHE A 7 -34.55 -19.46 -44.14
CA PHE A 7 -33.43 -19.57 -43.17
C PHE A 7 -32.03 -19.65 -43.87
N ALA A 8 -31.00 -19.05 -43.24
CA ALA A 8 -29.53 -19.27 -43.30
C ALA A 8 -28.74 -19.48 -44.64
N ALA A 9 -27.63 -18.73 -44.79
CA ALA A 9 -26.32 -19.24 -45.27
C ALA A 9 -25.16 -18.26 -44.98
N THR A 10 -23.98 -18.78 -44.66
CA THR A 10 -22.74 -18.04 -44.33
C THR A 10 -21.65 -18.25 -45.39
N ALA A 11 -20.72 -17.29 -45.49
CA ALA A 11 -19.34 -17.42 -46.00
C ALA A 11 -19.09 -17.90 -47.46
N ALA A 12 -18.40 -17.07 -48.26
CA ALA A 12 -17.04 -17.34 -48.77
C ALA A 12 -16.65 -16.46 -49.97
N VAL A 13 -15.80 -15.44 -49.75
CA VAL A 13 -14.58 -15.22 -50.55
C VAL A 13 -13.52 -14.65 -49.62
N ALA A 14 -12.66 -15.52 -49.08
CA ALA A 14 -11.34 -15.09 -48.64
C ALA A 14 -10.41 -15.22 -49.86
N PHE A 15 -9.97 -14.10 -50.42
CA PHE A 15 -8.82 -14.07 -51.32
C PHE A 15 -7.81 -13.07 -50.77
N ALA A 16 -6.55 -13.49 -50.75
CA ALA A 16 -5.50 -12.80 -50.01
C ALA A 16 -5.07 -11.49 -50.68
N CYS A 17 -5.48 -10.38 -50.09
CA CYS A 17 -4.68 -9.16 -49.95
C CYS A 17 -5.20 -8.43 -48.70
N ALA A 18 -4.33 -8.18 -47.72
CA ALA A 18 -4.69 -7.38 -46.56
C ALA A 18 -4.83 -5.92 -46.99
N VAL A 19 -6.06 -5.48 -47.22
CA VAL A 19 -6.40 -4.06 -47.36
C VAL A 19 -7.12 -3.67 -46.08
N ASP A 20 -6.39 -3.04 -45.16
CA ASP A 20 -6.95 -2.38 -43.97
C ASP A 20 -7.88 -1.25 -44.44
N ALA A 21 -9.15 -1.57 -44.74
CA ALA A 21 -10.14 -0.61 -45.18
C ALA A 21 -10.98 -0.16 -43.98
N GLN A 22 -10.95 1.14 -43.65
CA GLN A 22 -11.75 1.73 -42.58
C GLN A 22 -13.01 2.39 -43.14
N ILE A 23 -14.13 2.24 -42.43
CA ILE A 23 -15.40 2.88 -42.76
C ILE A 23 -15.44 4.24 -42.04
N GLN A 24 -15.42 5.35 -42.79
CA GLN A 24 -15.44 6.71 -42.25
C GLN A 24 -16.81 7.38 -42.47
N PRO A 25 -17.45 7.94 -41.43
CA PRO A 25 -18.63 8.78 -41.57
C PRO A 25 -18.23 10.18 -42.08
N VAL A 26 -18.70 10.52 -43.29
CA VAL A 26 -18.43 11.80 -43.97
C VAL A 26 -19.73 12.51 -44.32
N ALA A 27 -19.68 13.82 -44.53
CA ALA A 27 -20.84 14.59 -44.97
C ALA A 27 -20.47 15.62 -46.06
N PRO A 28 -21.34 15.83 -47.08
CA PRO A 28 -21.05 16.74 -48.17
C PRO A 28 -21.29 18.20 -47.76
N VAL A 29 -20.27 19.05 -47.94
CA VAL A 29 -20.37 20.51 -47.81
C VAL A 29 -19.60 21.15 -48.98
N ASP A 30 -20.26 22.06 -49.70
CA ASP A 30 -19.74 22.75 -50.89
C ASP A 30 -19.14 21.80 -51.96
N GLY A 31 -19.71 20.60 -52.13
CA GLY A 31 -19.22 19.58 -53.07
C GLY A 31 -18.05 18.72 -52.56
N GLN A 32 -17.50 19.01 -51.37
CA GLN A 32 -16.46 18.21 -50.74
C GLN A 32 -17.08 17.28 -49.68
N LEU A 33 -16.66 16.01 -49.65
CA LEU A 33 -16.94 15.11 -48.53
C LEU A 33 -15.93 15.35 -47.42
N LEU A 34 -16.42 15.62 -46.22
CA LEU A 34 -15.60 15.99 -45.06
C LEU A 34 -15.96 15.11 -43.86
N PRO A 35 -14.99 14.73 -43.00
CA PRO A 35 -15.26 13.97 -41.79
C PRO A 35 -16.29 14.66 -40.89
N ILE A 36 -17.18 13.88 -40.30
CA ILE A 36 -18.20 14.41 -39.40
C ILE A 36 -17.56 14.86 -38.09
N ALA A 37 -17.70 16.15 -37.81
CA ALA A 37 -17.15 16.82 -36.65
C ALA A 37 -18.12 16.88 -35.47
N THR A 38 -19.44 16.92 -35.73
CA THR A 38 -20.49 16.55 -34.76
C THR A 38 -21.70 15.93 -35.46
N TYR A 39 -22.32 14.94 -34.81
CA TYR A 39 -23.58 14.34 -35.23
C TYR A 39 -24.59 14.42 -34.09
N THR A 40 -25.87 14.60 -34.44
CA THR A 40 -27.04 14.48 -33.57
C THR A 40 -28.22 14.11 -34.47
N GLU A 41 -29.33 13.63 -33.91
CA GLU A 41 -30.55 13.34 -34.69
C GLU A 41 -31.06 14.52 -35.54
N ARG A 42 -30.72 15.77 -35.17
CA ARG A 42 -31.24 17.00 -35.79
C ARG A 42 -30.22 17.78 -36.61
N GLN A 43 -28.93 17.56 -36.39
CA GLN A 43 -27.86 18.36 -36.97
C GLN A 43 -26.57 17.55 -37.18
N ILE A 44 -26.01 17.69 -38.37
CA ILE A 44 -24.70 17.16 -38.77
C ILE A 44 -23.80 18.36 -39.01
N HIS A 45 -22.58 18.34 -38.49
CA HIS A 45 -21.55 19.32 -38.81
C HIS A 45 -20.25 18.62 -39.22
N VAL A 46 -19.53 19.27 -40.13
CA VAL A 46 -18.15 18.93 -40.54
C VAL A 46 -17.22 20.09 -40.21
N LEU A 47 -15.92 19.84 -40.23
CA LEU A 47 -14.91 20.89 -40.16
C LEU A 47 -14.39 21.19 -41.57
N LYS A 48 -14.44 22.47 -41.95
CA LYS A 48 -13.83 23.00 -43.16
C LYS A 48 -13.06 24.25 -42.79
N ASP A 49 -11.78 24.32 -43.16
CA ASP A 49 -10.90 25.47 -42.89
C ASP A 49 -10.89 25.87 -41.39
N GLY A 50 -10.87 24.87 -40.49
CA GLY A 50 -10.93 25.06 -39.04
C GLY A 50 -12.28 25.53 -38.48
N LYS A 51 -13.33 25.64 -39.32
CA LYS A 51 -14.66 26.13 -38.93
C LYS A 51 -15.73 25.04 -39.06
N LYS A 52 -16.63 24.97 -38.08
CA LYS A 52 -17.81 24.09 -38.18
C LYS A 52 -18.74 24.57 -39.31
N ARG A 53 -19.18 23.64 -40.14
CA ARG A 53 -20.17 23.84 -41.22
C ARG A 53 -21.29 22.83 -41.06
N ARG A 54 -22.55 23.26 -41.16
CA ARG A 54 -23.70 22.34 -41.11
C ARG A 54 -23.77 21.57 -42.44
N ALA A 55 -23.92 20.26 -42.35
CA ALA A 55 -24.13 19.38 -43.49
C ALA A 55 -25.57 18.85 -43.50
N PRO A 56 -26.14 18.54 -44.69
CA PRO A 56 -27.53 18.09 -44.80
C PRO A 56 -27.71 16.60 -44.54
N THR A 57 -26.71 15.76 -44.81
CA THR A 57 -26.77 14.30 -44.75
C THR A 57 -25.43 13.68 -44.36
N MET A 58 -25.45 12.49 -43.76
CA MET A 58 -24.27 11.65 -43.53
C MET A 58 -24.18 10.59 -44.65
N LYS A 59 -22.95 10.27 -45.03
CA LYS A 59 -22.58 9.13 -45.87
C LYS A 59 -21.48 8.34 -45.15
N PHE A 60 -21.23 7.12 -45.60
CA PHE A 60 -20.10 6.32 -45.16
C PHE A 60 -19.22 6.00 -46.37
N GLU A 61 -17.91 6.23 -46.25
CA GLU A 61 -16.92 5.88 -47.27
C GLU A 61 -15.96 4.81 -46.74
N LEU A 62 -15.56 3.88 -47.62
CA LEU A 62 -14.55 2.87 -47.34
C LEU A 62 -13.20 3.38 -47.82
N HIS A 63 -12.34 3.72 -46.86
CA HIS A 63 -11.00 4.25 -47.08
C HIS A 63 -9.95 3.16 -46.95
N PRO A 64 -9.20 2.82 -48.02
CA PRO A 64 -8.00 1.99 -47.88
C PRO A 64 -6.99 2.69 -46.96
N SER A 65 -6.25 1.94 -46.14
CA SER A 65 -5.25 2.48 -45.21
C SER A 65 -4.15 3.35 -45.83
N THR A 66 -4.03 3.36 -47.15
CA THR A 66 -3.15 4.23 -47.93
C THR A 66 -3.70 5.65 -48.16
N THR A 67 -4.92 5.99 -47.71
CA THR A 67 -5.50 7.34 -47.84
C THR A 67 -5.31 8.25 -46.62
N PHE A 68 -4.80 7.71 -45.50
CA PHE A 68 -4.34 8.54 -44.38
C PHE A 68 -3.08 9.31 -44.78
N THR A 69 -2.89 10.51 -44.24
CA THR A 69 -1.62 11.21 -44.43
C THR A 69 -0.49 10.41 -43.79
N GLU A 70 0.69 10.43 -44.40
CA GLU A 70 1.84 9.74 -43.86
C GLU A 70 2.16 10.24 -42.42
N GLY A 71 2.42 9.28 -41.53
CA GLY A 71 2.75 9.52 -40.12
C GLY A 71 1.94 8.62 -39.20
N LEU A 72 2.57 8.17 -38.12
CA LEU A 72 1.95 7.37 -37.07
C LEU A 72 1.79 8.22 -35.81
N ILE A 73 0.56 8.26 -35.28
CA ILE A 73 0.28 8.83 -33.97
C ILE A 73 -0.04 7.71 -32.97
N THR A 74 0.66 7.74 -31.85
CA THR A 74 0.36 6.90 -30.70
C THR A 74 -0.54 7.68 -29.75
N VAL A 75 -1.71 7.12 -29.47
CA VAL A 75 -2.58 7.56 -28.37
C VAL A 75 -2.44 6.54 -27.25
N SER A 76 -2.11 7.00 -26.04
CA SER A 76 -2.01 6.15 -24.85
C SER A 76 -2.67 6.78 -23.63
N ASP A 77 -2.83 5.96 -22.58
CA ASP A 77 -3.25 6.37 -21.24
C ASP A 77 -4.61 7.06 -21.14
N ILE A 78 -5.56 6.79 -22.06
CA ILE A 78 -6.94 7.33 -22.01
C ILE A 78 -7.60 6.92 -20.70
N SER A 79 -7.62 7.84 -19.74
CA SER A 79 -8.02 7.58 -18.35
C SER A 79 -8.96 8.69 -17.86
N PRO A 80 -10.07 8.36 -17.17
CA PRO A 80 -10.87 9.37 -16.50
C PRO A 80 -10.13 9.93 -15.28
N ASP A 81 -10.42 11.19 -14.92
CA ASP A 81 -10.31 11.69 -13.55
C ASP A 81 -11.42 11.00 -12.73
N LEU A 82 -11.01 10.01 -11.93
CA LEU A 82 -11.91 9.07 -11.26
C LEU A 82 -12.49 9.64 -9.95
N ASP A 83 -12.18 10.89 -9.63
CA ASP A 83 -12.79 11.70 -8.59
C ASP A 83 -13.33 13.03 -9.17
N PRO A 84 -14.43 13.00 -9.95
CA PRO A 84 -15.06 14.22 -10.46
C PRO A 84 -15.65 15.09 -9.32
N LEU A 85 -15.75 14.55 -8.09
CA LEU A 85 -16.21 15.28 -6.90
C LEU A 85 -15.09 16.13 -6.25
N ARG A 86 -13.82 15.78 -6.49
CA ARG A 86 -12.62 16.52 -6.04
C ARG A 86 -12.70 18.02 -6.31
N ASN A 87 -13.22 18.36 -7.48
CA ASN A 87 -13.31 19.72 -7.98
C ASN A 87 -14.75 20.24 -8.10
N ALA A 88 -15.76 19.39 -7.87
CA ALA A 88 -17.17 19.77 -7.98
C ALA A 88 -17.57 20.77 -6.88
N THR A 89 -18.11 21.91 -7.30
CA THR A 89 -18.76 22.91 -6.46
C THR A 89 -19.97 22.31 -5.71
N PRO A 90 -20.45 22.94 -4.62
CA PRO A 90 -21.66 22.52 -3.94
C PRO A 90 -22.91 22.48 -4.85
N ALA A 91 -22.94 23.26 -5.94
CA ALA A 91 -24.04 23.27 -6.90
C ALA A 91 -24.02 22.06 -7.84
N GLU A 92 -22.84 21.63 -8.30
CA GLU A 92 -22.66 20.43 -9.13
C GLU A 92 -22.90 19.16 -8.31
N ARG A 93 -22.46 19.14 -7.04
CA ARG A 93 -22.75 18.03 -6.11
C ARG A 93 -24.26 17.83 -5.86
N ALA A 94 -25.08 18.85 -6.09
CA ALA A 94 -26.54 18.78 -5.97
C ALA A 94 -27.27 18.42 -7.27
N LYS A 95 -26.55 18.28 -8.40
CA LYS A 95 -27.11 18.04 -9.74
C LYS A 95 -26.23 17.07 -10.55
N PRO A 96 -26.57 15.76 -10.62
CA PRO A 96 -25.79 14.75 -11.32
C PRO A 96 -25.35 15.14 -12.74
N ASP A 97 -26.25 15.74 -13.51
CA ASP A 97 -26.04 16.13 -14.92
C ASP A 97 -25.00 17.26 -15.11
N ALA A 98 -24.65 17.96 -14.02
CA ALA A 98 -23.63 19.01 -14.00
C ALA A 98 -22.23 18.49 -13.62
N ILE A 99 -22.08 17.20 -13.32
CA ILE A 99 -20.79 16.60 -12.98
C ILE A 99 -20.04 16.26 -14.28
N HIS A 100 -18.85 16.81 -14.44
CA HIS A 100 -17.98 16.56 -15.59
C HIS A 100 -16.84 15.61 -15.20
N PHE A 101 -16.66 14.55 -15.99
CA PHE A 101 -15.46 13.72 -15.93
C PHE A 101 -14.41 14.31 -16.88
N ARG A 102 -13.21 14.58 -16.37
CA ARG A 102 -12.04 14.83 -17.22
C ARG A 102 -11.52 13.51 -17.77
N TYR A 103 -11.03 13.53 -19.00
CA TYR A 103 -10.28 12.44 -19.59
C TYR A 103 -8.93 12.98 -20.03
N THR A 104 -7.87 12.33 -19.56
CA THR A 104 -6.51 12.62 -19.97
C THR A 104 -6.09 11.57 -20.99
N ALA A 105 -5.52 12.01 -22.11
CA ALA A 105 -4.89 11.14 -23.10
C ALA A 105 -3.51 11.71 -23.46
N LYS A 106 -2.53 10.83 -23.70
CA LYS A 106 -1.22 11.23 -24.24
C LYS A 106 -1.19 10.98 -25.73
N VAL A 107 -0.73 11.98 -26.48
CA VAL A 107 -0.58 11.93 -27.94
C VAL A 107 0.87 12.23 -28.30
N SER A 108 1.50 11.38 -29.09
CA SER A 108 2.80 11.63 -29.71
C SER A 108 2.78 11.24 -31.19
N SER A 109 3.64 11.88 -31.98
CA SER A 109 3.83 11.57 -33.40
C SER A 109 5.24 11.04 -33.66
N ASP A 110 5.38 10.22 -34.71
CA ASP A 110 6.66 9.77 -35.25
C ASP A 110 7.44 10.89 -35.95
N ARG A 111 6.76 11.94 -36.42
CA ARG A 111 7.32 13.06 -37.19
C ARG A 111 6.67 14.41 -36.85
N PRO A 112 7.19 15.55 -37.34
CA PRO A 112 6.59 16.87 -37.05
C PRO A 112 5.23 17.00 -37.75
N LEU A 113 4.20 17.39 -37.00
CA LEU A 113 2.86 17.62 -37.53
C LEU A 113 2.32 18.97 -37.04
N SER A 114 1.54 19.64 -37.89
CA SER A 114 0.94 20.95 -37.64
C SER A 114 -0.59 20.89 -37.68
N ASP A 115 -1.22 21.91 -37.11
CA ASP A 115 -2.67 22.12 -37.10
C ASP A 115 -3.44 20.85 -36.74
N CYS A 116 -2.99 20.22 -35.65
CA CYS A 116 -3.55 18.99 -35.13
C CYS A 116 -4.73 19.24 -34.19
N TYR A 117 -5.73 18.36 -34.26
CA TYR A 117 -6.92 18.34 -33.42
C TYR A 117 -7.26 16.90 -33.05
N ALA A 118 -7.61 16.67 -31.78
CA ALA A 118 -8.20 15.42 -31.36
C ALA A 118 -9.72 15.48 -31.51
N LEU A 119 -10.35 14.37 -31.87
CA LEU A 119 -11.80 14.18 -31.86
C LEU A 119 -12.11 12.99 -30.96
N LEU A 120 -12.61 13.25 -29.75
CA LEU A 120 -13.12 12.19 -28.89
C LEU A 120 -14.57 11.89 -29.29
N THR A 121 -14.87 10.62 -29.54
CA THR A 121 -16.24 10.11 -29.75
C THR A 121 -16.82 9.62 -28.42
N PHE A 122 -18.13 9.79 -28.22
CA PHE A 122 -18.84 9.27 -27.04
C PHE A 122 -20.32 9.01 -27.34
N SER A 123 -21.00 8.16 -26.57
CA SER A 123 -22.44 7.93 -26.68
C SER A 123 -23.22 8.39 -25.45
N ASN A 124 -24.45 8.87 -25.67
CA ASN A 124 -25.41 9.25 -24.63
C ASN A 124 -26.84 9.04 -25.14
N GLU A 125 -27.66 8.28 -24.43
CA GLU A 125 -29.07 8.00 -24.74
C GLU A 125 -29.28 7.53 -26.20
N GLY A 126 -28.38 6.67 -26.71
CA GLY A 126 -28.43 6.18 -28.10
C GLY A 126 -27.97 7.18 -29.17
N SER A 127 -27.53 8.38 -28.79
CA SER A 127 -26.91 9.37 -29.69
C SER A 127 -25.38 9.34 -29.59
N VAL A 128 -24.67 9.64 -30.68
CA VAL A 128 -23.20 9.74 -30.70
C VAL A 128 -22.76 11.20 -30.75
N GLY A 129 -22.15 11.67 -29.67
CA GLY A 129 -21.55 12.99 -29.55
C GLY A 129 -20.04 12.99 -29.84
N THR A 130 -19.48 14.18 -30.05
CA THR A 130 -18.04 14.37 -30.29
C THR A 130 -17.51 15.67 -29.69
N HIS A 131 -16.31 15.60 -29.11
CA HIS A 131 -15.56 16.77 -28.64
C HIS A 131 -14.30 16.96 -29.48
N LEU A 132 -14.15 18.14 -30.07
CA LEU A 132 -12.96 18.56 -30.81
C LEU A 132 -12.02 19.32 -29.89
N ILE A 133 -10.74 18.93 -29.85
CA ILE A 133 -9.73 19.45 -28.92
C ILE A 133 -8.52 19.94 -29.72
N PRO A 134 -8.15 21.23 -29.67
CA PRO A 134 -7.00 21.75 -30.41
C PRO A 134 -5.68 21.25 -29.80
N ILE A 135 -4.93 20.45 -30.56
CA ILE A 135 -3.57 19.98 -30.19
C ILE A 135 -2.51 20.97 -30.70
N GLY A 136 -2.71 21.59 -31.87
CA GLY A 136 -1.74 22.49 -32.48
C GLY A 136 -0.56 21.73 -33.10
N LYS A 137 0.68 22.05 -32.72
CA LYS A 137 1.88 21.40 -33.26
C LYS A 137 2.32 20.20 -32.40
N LEU A 138 2.57 19.07 -33.04
CA LEU A 138 3.22 17.89 -32.45
C LEU A 138 4.67 17.80 -32.95
N LYS A 139 5.59 17.48 -32.03
CA LYS A 139 7.01 17.21 -32.34
C LYS A 139 7.26 15.70 -32.26
N PRO A 140 8.20 15.16 -33.07
CA PRO A 140 8.57 13.75 -33.02
C PRO A 140 8.92 13.32 -31.59
N GLY A 141 8.30 12.24 -31.10
CA GLY A 141 8.56 11.66 -29.78
C GLY A 141 8.14 12.50 -28.57
N ALA A 142 7.70 13.76 -28.75
CA ALA A 142 7.25 14.60 -27.66
C ALA A 142 5.80 14.25 -27.29
N LEU A 143 5.59 13.82 -26.04
CA LEU A 143 4.25 13.58 -25.51
C LEU A 143 3.52 14.91 -25.32
N LYS A 144 2.28 14.98 -25.80
CA LYS A 144 1.35 16.07 -25.50
C LYS A 144 0.11 15.53 -24.82
N THR A 145 -0.20 16.09 -23.66
CA THR A 145 -1.44 15.82 -22.94
C THR A 145 -2.62 16.49 -23.65
N VAL A 146 -3.68 15.72 -23.84
CA VAL A 146 -4.98 16.15 -24.34
C VAL A 146 -5.99 15.89 -23.22
N GLU A 147 -6.65 16.94 -22.77
CA GLU A 147 -7.71 16.86 -21.76
C GLU A 147 -9.06 17.17 -22.40
N VAL A 148 -10.11 16.47 -21.98
CA VAL A 148 -11.49 16.84 -22.29
C VAL A 148 -12.39 16.62 -21.09
N GLU A 149 -13.35 17.50 -20.89
CA GLU A 149 -14.45 17.34 -19.95
C GLU A 149 -15.70 16.85 -20.70
N ILE A 150 -16.27 15.74 -20.26
CA ILE A 150 -17.58 15.24 -20.74
C ILE A 150 -18.55 15.10 -19.55
N PRO A 151 -19.86 15.32 -19.74
CA PRO A 151 -20.85 15.16 -18.67
C PRO A 151 -20.99 13.70 -18.21
N ALA A 152 -21.36 13.49 -16.95
CA ALA A 152 -21.53 12.18 -16.32
C ALA A 152 -22.59 11.27 -16.96
N GLN A 153 -23.50 11.82 -17.76
CA GLN A 153 -24.53 11.07 -18.49
C GLN A 153 -23.99 10.25 -19.68
N VAL A 154 -22.72 10.41 -20.07
CA VAL A 154 -22.10 9.62 -21.15
C VAL A 154 -22.05 8.12 -20.78
N GLU A 155 -22.65 7.30 -21.63
CA GLU A 155 -22.74 5.84 -21.50
C GLU A 155 -21.40 5.17 -21.87
N VAL A 156 -20.81 5.57 -23.00
CA VAL A 156 -19.55 4.99 -23.50
C VAL A 156 -18.63 6.09 -24.02
N VAL A 157 -17.37 6.06 -23.58
CA VAL A 157 -16.29 6.83 -24.21
C VAL A 157 -15.66 6.00 -25.32
N GLY A 158 -15.78 6.48 -26.54
CA GLY A 158 -15.30 5.81 -27.75
C GLY A 158 -13.82 6.01 -28.00
N SER A 159 -13.44 6.02 -29.28
CA SER A 159 -12.05 6.23 -29.70
C SER A 159 -11.70 7.71 -29.80
N LEU A 160 -10.44 8.03 -29.52
CA LEU A 160 -9.83 9.34 -29.76
C LEU A 160 -9.14 9.33 -31.14
N HIS A 161 -9.72 10.03 -32.10
CA HIS A 161 -9.15 10.21 -33.44
C HIS A 161 -8.28 11.46 -33.48
N VAL A 162 -7.22 11.49 -34.29
CA VAL A 162 -6.36 12.67 -34.43
C VAL A 162 -6.23 13.08 -35.90
N PHE A 163 -6.57 14.33 -36.16
CA PHE A 163 -6.50 14.98 -37.47
C PHE A 163 -5.38 16.01 -37.44
N CYS A 164 -4.54 16.10 -38.47
CA CYS A 164 -3.51 17.13 -38.61
C CYS A 164 -3.54 17.68 -40.05
N ASN A 165 -3.38 19.00 -40.20
CA ASN A 165 -3.48 19.70 -41.49
C ASN A 165 -4.79 19.37 -42.28
N GLY A 166 -5.89 19.08 -41.57
CA GLY A 166 -7.19 18.73 -42.19
C GLY A 166 -7.37 17.26 -42.59
N HIS A 167 -6.38 16.40 -42.37
CA HIS A 167 -6.45 14.96 -42.69
C HIS A 167 -6.35 14.11 -41.42
N GLU A 168 -7.03 12.97 -41.39
CA GLU A 168 -6.86 11.97 -40.32
C GLU A 168 -5.48 11.30 -40.45
N VAL A 169 -4.79 11.11 -39.32
CA VAL A 169 -3.46 10.49 -39.26
C VAL A 169 -3.62 9.07 -38.72
N ARG A 170 -2.78 8.13 -39.18
CA ARG A 170 -2.87 6.73 -38.75
C ARG A 170 -2.68 6.64 -37.22
N SER A 171 -3.71 6.18 -36.52
CA SER A 171 -3.72 6.06 -35.07
C SER A 171 -3.88 4.61 -34.63
N ASN A 172 -3.25 4.26 -33.49
CA ASN A 172 -3.56 3.02 -32.79
C ASN A 172 -4.84 3.24 -31.97
N LEU A 173 -5.95 2.64 -32.41
CA LEU A 173 -7.23 2.71 -31.71
C LEU A 173 -7.11 2.05 -30.33
N HIS A 174 -7.32 2.85 -29.28
CA HIS A 174 -7.45 2.35 -27.91
C HIS A 174 -8.81 2.79 -27.36
N PRO A 175 -9.73 1.85 -27.04
CA PRO A 175 -10.96 2.20 -26.35
C PRO A 175 -10.67 2.61 -24.90
N SER A 176 -11.53 3.44 -24.33
CA SER A 176 -11.63 3.58 -22.87
C SER A 176 -12.04 2.23 -22.27
N ALA A 177 -11.37 1.80 -21.20
CA ALA A 177 -11.75 0.60 -20.45
C ALA A 177 -12.90 0.86 -19.44
N TYR A 178 -13.59 2.01 -19.57
CA TYR A 178 -14.45 2.54 -18.52
C TYR A 178 -15.86 2.90 -19.00
N ASP A 179 -16.86 2.41 -18.27
CA ASP A 179 -18.26 2.79 -18.35
C ASP A 179 -18.53 3.86 -17.26
N PRO A 180 -18.65 5.15 -17.64
CA PRO A 180 -18.78 6.24 -16.67
C PRO A 180 -20.14 6.21 -15.96
N GLN A 181 -21.19 5.75 -16.67
CA GLN A 181 -22.54 5.67 -16.16
C GLN A 181 -22.66 4.56 -15.10
N ALA A 182 -22.07 3.38 -15.34
CA ALA A 182 -22.01 2.30 -14.36
C ALA A 182 -21.17 2.67 -13.13
N TYR A 183 -20.01 3.30 -13.32
CA TYR A 183 -19.18 3.78 -12.19
C TYR A 183 -19.90 4.86 -11.38
N PHE A 184 -20.54 5.83 -12.04
CA PHE A 184 -21.32 6.87 -11.36
C PHE A 184 -22.56 6.31 -10.66
N ALA A 185 -23.25 5.33 -11.26
CA ALA A 185 -24.37 4.64 -10.64
C ALA A 185 -23.95 3.84 -9.39
N GLU A 186 -22.77 3.23 -9.37
CA GLU A 186 -22.22 2.58 -8.17
C GLU A 186 -21.71 3.58 -7.12
N LEU A 187 -21.05 4.67 -7.53
CA LEU A 187 -20.68 5.77 -6.62
C LEU A 187 -21.90 6.39 -5.93
N THR A 188 -22.99 6.59 -6.66
CA THR A 188 -24.22 7.20 -6.12
C THR A 188 -25.09 6.21 -5.33
N LYS A 189 -25.19 4.93 -5.74
CA LYS A 189 -25.76 3.86 -4.89
C LYS A 189 -24.98 3.71 -3.57
N SER A 190 -23.66 3.84 -3.61
CA SER A 190 -22.78 3.76 -2.45
C SER A 190 -22.62 5.08 -1.67
N GLY A 191 -23.48 6.07 -1.92
CA GLY A 191 -23.60 7.32 -1.16
C GLY A 191 -24.04 7.17 0.31
N ARG A 192 -23.99 5.96 0.87
CA ARG A 192 -24.06 5.68 2.30
C ARG A 192 -22.66 5.35 2.82
N GLY A 193 -22.03 6.33 3.45
CA GLY A 193 -20.77 6.13 4.17
C GLY A 193 -19.73 7.21 3.87
N LEU A 194 -18.49 6.91 4.25
CA LEU A 194 -17.35 7.81 4.13
C LEU A 194 -16.74 7.71 2.71
N PRO A 195 -16.35 8.81 2.05
CA PRO A 195 -15.69 8.77 0.76
C PRO A 195 -14.28 8.16 0.86
N ALA A 196 -13.87 7.36 -0.13
CA ALA A 196 -12.51 6.84 -0.22
C ALA A 196 -11.48 7.98 -0.29
N ALA A 197 -11.80 9.03 -1.05
CA ALA A 197 -11.00 10.25 -1.18
C ALA A 197 -10.75 10.94 0.18
N GLU A 198 -11.79 11.17 0.98
CA GLU A 198 -11.65 11.76 2.33
C GLU A 198 -10.82 10.87 3.27
N LEU A 199 -10.96 9.54 3.14
CA LEU A 199 -10.27 8.55 3.97
C LEU A 199 -8.84 8.22 3.52
N LEU A 200 -8.41 8.60 2.31
CA LEU A 200 -7.05 8.36 1.80
C LEU A 200 -6.21 9.65 1.76
N ASN A 201 -6.83 10.81 1.96
CA ASN A 201 -6.20 12.12 1.89
C ASN A 201 -5.53 12.50 3.22
N TYR A 202 -4.43 11.82 3.53
CA TYR A 202 -3.51 12.20 4.59
C TYR A 202 -2.37 13.05 4.05
N GLU A 203 -1.92 14.00 4.86
CA GLU A 203 -0.61 14.60 4.67
C GLU A 203 0.43 13.55 5.12
N ASP A 204 1.13 12.97 4.15
CA ASP A 204 2.28 12.09 4.40
C ASP A 204 3.38 12.91 5.06
N VAL A 205 3.81 12.46 6.23
CA VAL A 205 4.74 13.16 7.12
C VAL A 205 6.01 12.36 7.25
N PHE A 206 7.13 12.98 6.86
CA PHE A 206 8.46 12.51 7.21
C PHE A 206 8.81 12.99 8.63
N PRO A 207 9.79 12.38 9.31
CA PRO A 207 10.02 12.58 10.74
C PRO A 207 10.02 14.05 11.20
N HIS A 208 9.24 14.29 12.26
CA HIS A 208 9.25 15.54 13.01
C HIS A 208 10.47 15.58 13.93
N VAL A 209 11.37 16.54 13.72
CA VAL A 209 12.65 16.61 14.45
C VAL A 209 12.78 17.93 15.23
N LEU A 210 13.03 17.81 16.53
CA LEU A 210 13.31 18.91 17.45
C LEU A 210 14.77 19.35 17.37
N SER A 211 14.98 20.66 17.44
CA SER A 211 16.29 21.27 17.75
C SER A 211 16.77 20.83 19.14
N ARG A 212 18.07 20.94 19.42
CA ARG A 212 18.64 20.50 20.70
C ARG A 212 18.06 21.31 21.86
N ASP A 213 17.90 22.62 21.67
CA ASP A 213 17.25 23.55 22.62
C ASP A 213 15.72 23.37 22.80
N GLY A 214 15.06 22.50 22.02
CA GLY A 214 13.61 22.28 22.07
C GLY A 214 12.74 23.47 21.66
N GLN A 215 13.32 24.53 21.06
CA GLN A 215 12.59 25.71 20.62
C GLN A 215 12.09 25.62 19.19
N ARG A 216 12.60 24.69 18.38
CA ARG A 216 12.23 24.56 16.96
C ARG A 216 11.87 23.14 16.58
N LEU A 217 10.96 23.04 15.62
CA LEU A 217 10.53 21.77 15.03
C LEU A 217 10.61 21.84 13.51
N ALA A 218 11.41 20.97 12.91
CA ALA A 218 11.42 20.75 11.47
C ALA A 218 10.55 19.54 11.08
N SER A 219 10.01 19.56 9.86
CA SER A 219 9.11 18.55 9.33
C SER A 219 9.11 18.63 7.81
N ILE A 220 9.25 17.50 7.12
CA ILE A 220 8.97 17.43 5.67
C ILE A 220 7.61 16.78 5.48
N ARG A 221 6.78 17.33 4.60
CA ARG A 221 5.40 16.85 4.34
C ARG A 221 5.09 16.83 2.85
N LYS A 222 4.26 15.88 2.39
CA LYS A 222 3.82 15.87 0.98
C LYS A 222 2.61 16.79 0.79
N ARG A 223 2.72 17.76 -0.11
CA ARG A 223 1.65 18.72 -0.45
C ARG A 223 1.79 19.17 -1.90
N ASP A 224 0.67 19.22 -2.63
CA ASP A 224 0.58 19.71 -4.02
C ASP A 224 1.61 19.10 -4.99
N GLY A 225 1.83 17.78 -4.89
CA GLY A 225 2.79 17.04 -5.73
C GLY A 225 4.25 17.22 -5.35
N LYS A 226 4.55 17.90 -4.23
CA LYS A 226 5.90 18.21 -3.75
C LYS A 226 6.10 17.71 -2.32
N LYS A 227 7.36 17.63 -1.90
CA LYS A 227 7.77 17.50 -0.50
C LYS A 227 8.18 18.89 -0.02
N ILE A 228 7.54 19.40 1.02
CA ILE A 228 7.74 20.75 1.56
C ILE A 228 8.35 20.63 2.95
N MET A 229 9.48 21.29 3.17
CA MET A 229 10.10 21.49 4.46
C MET A 229 9.36 22.61 5.20
N PHE A 230 8.99 22.38 6.45
CA PHE A 230 8.44 23.37 7.37
C PHE A 230 9.33 23.44 8.60
N VAL A 231 9.64 24.65 9.09
CA VAL A 231 10.28 24.85 10.39
C VAL A 231 9.46 25.82 11.22
N TYR A 232 9.12 25.43 12.44
CA TYR A 232 8.31 26.21 13.37
C TYR A 232 9.12 26.63 14.60
N ASP A 233 8.88 27.84 15.10
CA ASP A 233 9.20 28.25 16.46
C ASP A 233 8.12 27.72 17.40
N LEU A 234 8.49 26.93 18.42
CA LEU A 234 7.56 26.24 19.31
C LEU A 234 7.05 27.09 20.47
N ALA A 235 7.68 28.23 20.76
CA ALA A 235 7.22 29.16 21.79
C ALA A 235 6.02 29.99 21.30
N SER A 236 6.05 30.41 20.03
CA SER A 236 5.03 31.23 19.38
C SER A 236 4.15 30.47 18.37
N MET A 237 4.52 29.24 18.01
CA MET A 237 3.98 28.47 16.88
C MET A 237 4.08 29.19 15.52
N LYS A 238 4.98 30.17 15.41
CA LYS A 238 5.24 30.87 14.15
C LYS A 238 6.03 29.98 13.20
N LEU A 239 5.52 29.86 11.97
CA LEU A 239 6.27 29.30 10.85
C LEU A 239 7.48 30.21 10.52
N LEU A 240 8.68 29.66 10.65
CA LEU A 240 9.96 30.34 10.37
C LEU A 240 10.39 30.13 8.91
N TYR A 241 10.20 28.92 8.39
CA TYR A 241 10.62 28.53 7.04
C TYR A 241 9.60 27.59 6.40
N GLN A 242 9.34 27.78 5.10
CA GLN A 242 8.53 26.88 4.28
C GLN A 242 9.01 26.90 2.83
N GLU A 243 9.58 25.80 2.33
CA GLU A 243 10.01 25.68 0.94
C GLU A 243 9.85 24.25 0.41
N ALA A 244 9.61 24.10 -0.90
CA ALA A 244 9.59 22.80 -1.55
C ALA A 244 11.02 22.28 -1.75
N VAL A 245 11.33 21.13 -1.16
CA VAL A 245 12.67 20.51 -1.14
C VAL A 245 12.81 19.26 -2.01
N ALA A 246 11.72 18.80 -2.65
CA ALA A 246 11.74 17.76 -3.69
C ALA A 246 10.36 17.69 -4.39
N GLN A 247 10.29 17.10 -5.57
CA GLN A 247 9.02 16.56 -6.11
C GLN A 247 8.59 15.32 -5.30
N ILE A 248 7.33 14.89 -5.44
CA ILE A 248 6.82 13.73 -4.70
C ILE A 248 7.56 12.42 -5.00
N SER A 249 8.02 12.25 -6.25
CA SER A 249 8.81 11.12 -6.76
C SER A 249 10.29 11.17 -6.39
N GLN A 250 10.84 12.34 -6.10
CA GLN A 250 12.26 12.55 -5.81
C GLN A 250 12.61 12.19 -4.37
N TYR A 251 13.83 11.70 -4.13
CA TYR A 251 14.30 11.41 -2.77
C TYR A 251 14.55 12.70 -1.96
N VAL A 252 14.26 12.63 -0.67
CA VAL A 252 14.73 13.58 0.34
C VAL A 252 14.88 12.81 1.64
N SER A 253 16.01 12.98 2.33
CA SER A 253 16.27 12.32 3.62
C SER A 253 15.41 12.93 4.73
N SER A 254 15.40 12.26 5.88
CA SER A 254 14.97 12.94 7.12
C SER A 254 15.96 14.09 7.41
N PRO A 255 15.48 15.28 7.81
CA PRO A 255 16.37 16.39 8.11
C PRO A 255 16.96 16.26 9.52
N VAL A 256 18.13 16.84 9.73
CA VAL A 256 18.92 16.66 10.96
C VAL A 256 19.46 18.00 11.44
N TRP A 257 19.22 18.33 12.71
CA TRP A 257 19.74 19.56 13.33
C TRP A 257 21.23 19.40 13.67
N VAL A 258 22.07 20.21 13.03
CA VAL A 258 23.53 20.27 13.25
C VAL A 258 23.94 21.46 14.14
N SER A 259 23.02 22.40 14.35
CA SER A 259 23.03 23.40 15.43
C SER A 259 21.58 23.74 15.78
N ASP A 260 21.31 24.63 16.73
CA ASP A 260 19.94 25.05 17.02
C ASP A 260 19.28 25.87 15.90
N HIS A 261 20.04 26.31 14.88
CA HIS A 261 19.56 27.11 13.77
C HIS A 261 19.81 26.52 12.38
N GLU A 262 20.61 25.45 12.27
CA GLU A 262 20.97 24.85 10.99
C GLU A 262 20.48 23.40 10.87
N LEU A 263 19.89 23.10 9.71
CA LEU A 263 19.38 21.78 9.33
C LEU A 263 20.13 21.23 8.12
N ALA A 264 20.75 20.07 8.28
CA ALA A 264 21.29 19.27 7.19
C ALA A 264 20.23 18.31 6.65
N TYR A 265 20.17 18.15 5.33
CA TYR A 265 19.32 17.14 4.67
C TYR A 265 19.86 16.80 3.29
N VAL A 266 19.61 15.59 2.80
CA VAL A 266 19.91 15.21 1.41
C VAL A 266 18.65 15.36 0.56
N MET A 267 18.79 15.90 -0.65
CA MET A 267 17.72 15.92 -1.66
C MET A 267 18.25 15.54 -3.04
N ASP A 268 17.38 14.96 -3.87
CA ASP A 268 17.64 14.78 -5.29
C ASP A 268 17.35 16.07 -6.07
N ASP A 269 18.40 16.73 -6.57
CA ASP A 269 18.33 17.96 -7.37
C ASP A 269 18.03 17.69 -8.87
N SER A 270 17.74 16.44 -9.25
CA SER A 270 17.58 16.04 -10.66
C SER A 270 16.51 16.86 -11.41
N THR A 271 16.80 17.20 -12.67
CA THR A 271 15.84 17.90 -13.56
C THR A 271 15.11 16.94 -14.51
N THR A 272 15.38 15.65 -14.39
CA THR A 272 14.87 14.55 -15.22
C THR A 272 14.64 13.32 -14.36
N GLU A 273 13.58 12.55 -14.62
CA GLU A 273 13.21 11.37 -13.82
C GLU A 273 14.24 10.22 -13.88
N ASP A 274 15.15 10.21 -14.87
CA ASP A 274 16.00 9.05 -15.17
C ASP A 274 17.28 8.91 -14.34
N TYR A 275 17.80 9.98 -13.71
CA TYR A 275 19.06 9.92 -12.93
C TYR A 275 19.07 10.93 -11.78
N GLY A 276 19.26 10.44 -10.55
CA GLY A 276 19.36 11.28 -9.36
C GLY A 276 20.69 12.04 -9.28
N THR A 277 20.61 13.33 -8.94
CA THR A 277 21.78 14.13 -8.54
C THR A 277 21.60 14.51 -7.09
N TRP A 278 21.88 13.54 -6.21
CA TRP A 278 21.69 13.72 -4.77
C TRP A 278 22.76 14.63 -4.17
N ARG A 279 22.33 15.53 -3.27
CA ARG A 279 23.19 16.54 -2.66
C ARG A 279 22.87 16.71 -1.19
N LEU A 280 23.91 16.85 -0.38
CA LEU A 280 23.79 17.36 0.98
C LEU A 280 23.54 18.87 0.95
N LYS A 281 22.47 19.30 1.60
CA LYS A 281 22.07 20.70 1.79
C LYS A 281 22.24 21.09 3.25
N LEU A 282 22.46 22.39 3.49
CA LEU A 282 22.43 23.03 4.80
C LEU A 282 21.53 24.25 4.73
N LEU A 283 20.44 24.23 5.49
CA LEU A 283 19.52 25.35 5.68
C LEU A 283 19.85 26.07 6.99
N ASP A 284 20.18 27.35 6.92
CA ASP A 284 20.14 28.25 8.07
C ASP A 284 18.74 28.85 8.22
N VAL A 285 18.02 28.45 9.26
CA VAL A 285 16.64 28.87 9.56
C VAL A 285 16.56 30.33 10.00
N ALA A 286 17.64 30.92 10.52
CA ALA A 286 17.67 32.32 10.94
C ALA A 286 17.74 33.29 9.76
N THR A 287 18.43 32.92 8.67
CA THR A 287 18.50 33.72 7.44
C THR A 287 17.59 33.22 6.32
N GLY A 288 17.08 31.98 6.40
CA GLY A 288 16.35 31.31 5.32
C GLY A 288 17.24 30.91 4.14
N LYS A 289 18.57 30.94 4.30
CA LYS A 289 19.53 30.60 3.24
C LYS A 289 19.81 29.09 3.24
N THR A 290 19.66 28.47 2.08
CA THR A 290 20.09 27.08 1.83
C THR A 290 21.37 27.05 0.99
N GLU A 291 22.33 26.21 1.38
CA GLU A 291 23.61 26.00 0.70
C GLU A 291 23.79 24.52 0.33
N SER A 292 24.34 24.23 -0.86
CA SER A 292 24.77 22.88 -1.24
C SER A 292 26.17 22.62 -0.70
N LEU A 293 26.37 21.53 0.04
CA LEU A 293 27.62 21.23 0.73
C LEU A 293 28.50 20.20 0.02
N LEU A 294 27.87 19.15 -0.50
CA LEU A 294 28.54 18.00 -1.11
C LEU A 294 27.61 17.36 -2.15
N ASP A 295 28.17 17.01 -3.30
CA ASP A 295 27.52 16.24 -4.37
C ASP A 295 27.65 14.74 -4.15
N ASP A 296 26.86 13.93 -4.86
CA ASP A 296 26.88 12.46 -4.86
C ASP A 296 26.53 11.79 -3.50
N VAL A 297 26.05 12.56 -2.52
CA VAL A 297 25.59 12.05 -1.21
C VAL A 297 24.16 11.54 -1.35
N ILE A 298 23.94 10.23 -1.16
CA ILE A 298 22.63 9.60 -1.30
C ILE A 298 21.81 9.59 0.00
N ASP A 299 22.44 9.56 1.18
CA ASP A 299 21.73 9.65 2.45
C ASP A 299 22.58 10.15 3.63
N ILE A 300 21.90 10.61 4.69
CA ILE A 300 22.50 10.87 6.00
C ILE A 300 22.21 9.67 6.89
N ILE A 301 23.24 8.89 7.22
CA ILE A 301 23.10 7.67 8.03
C ILE A 301 22.83 8.01 9.50
N GLU A 302 23.64 8.91 10.08
CA GLU A 302 23.49 9.38 11.46
C GLU A 302 24.22 10.72 11.68
N SER A 303 23.72 11.56 12.59
CA SER A 303 24.48 12.67 13.20
C SER A 303 25.03 12.27 14.56
N LEU A 304 26.25 12.68 14.86
CA LEU A 304 26.94 12.21 16.06
C LEU A 304 26.48 12.99 17.31
N PRO A 305 26.03 12.33 18.40
CA PRO A 305 25.56 13.02 19.59
C PRO A 305 26.66 13.92 20.20
N SER A 306 27.89 13.40 20.29
CA SER A 306 29.07 14.10 20.82
C SER A 306 29.62 15.21 19.90
N ARG A 307 29.31 15.16 18.60
CA ARG A 307 29.82 16.05 17.54
C ARG A 307 28.66 16.44 16.60
N PRO A 308 27.73 17.32 17.02
CA PRO A 308 26.54 17.73 16.24
C PRO A 308 26.82 18.14 14.79
N ASP A 309 27.95 18.76 14.58
CA ASP A 309 28.44 19.29 13.32
C ASP A 309 29.03 18.20 12.40
N GLU A 310 29.13 16.96 12.86
CA GLU A 310 29.64 15.83 12.09
C GLU A 310 28.56 14.79 11.79
N LEU A 311 28.49 14.41 10.51
CA LEU A 311 27.54 13.45 9.97
C LEU A 311 28.28 12.23 9.43
N VAL A 312 27.68 11.05 9.56
CA VAL A 312 28.02 9.89 8.72
C VAL A 312 27.14 9.95 7.48
N LEU A 313 27.78 10.06 6.32
CA LEU A 313 27.11 10.10 5.02
C LEU A 313 27.29 8.77 4.29
N GLU A 314 26.29 8.37 3.50
CA GLU A 314 26.49 7.44 2.39
C GLU A 314 26.46 8.23 1.08
N SER A 315 27.47 7.99 0.25
CA SER A 315 27.68 8.65 -1.03
C SER A 315 27.87 7.59 -2.12
N TYR A 316 27.39 7.84 -3.35
CA TYR A 316 27.40 6.85 -4.44
C TYR A 316 27.69 7.46 -5.81
N THR A 317 28.51 6.77 -6.60
CA THR A 317 28.59 7.01 -8.06
C THR A 317 28.68 5.71 -8.85
N TYR A 318 28.22 5.72 -10.10
CA TYR A 318 28.39 4.59 -11.04
C TYR A 318 29.85 4.16 -11.26
N ARG A 319 30.84 5.02 -10.98
CA ARG A 319 32.26 4.71 -11.14
C ARG A 319 32.90 4.14 -9.88
N SER A 320 32.46 4.58 -8.70
CA SER A 320 33.09 4.25 -7.42
C SER A 320 32.28 3.26 -6.56
N GLY A 321 31.00 3.03 -6.88
CA GLY A 321 30.05 2.37 -5.98
C GLY A 321 29.65 3.27 -4.82
N SER A 322 29.05 2.68 -3.77
CA SER A 322 28.82 3.38 -2.49
C SER A 322 30.13 3.50 -1.70
N TRP A 323 30.27 4.58 -0.94
CA TRP A 323 31.21 4.72 0.15
C TRP A 323 30.60 5.51 1.30
N TRP A 324 31.23 5.43 2.47
CA TRP A 324 30.83 6.18 3.66
C TRP A 324 31.92 7.15 4.06
N GLU A 325 31.53 8.29 4.63
CA GLU A 325 32.45 9.33 5.08
C GLU A 325 31.92 10.05 6.33
N HIS A 326 32.83 10.40 7.23
CA HIS A 326 32.56 11.44 8.23
C HIS A 326 32.66 12.79 7.54
N TYR A 327 31.62 13.61 7.62
CA TYR A 327 31.60 14.94 7.05
C TYR A 327 31.25 15.97 8.12
N ASN A 328 32.17 16.90 8.38
CA ASN A 328 31.95 18.01 9.28
C ASN A 328 31.37 19.20 8.50
N VAL A 329 30.12 19.56 8.80
CA VAL A 329 29.37 20.56 8.04
C VAL A 329 30.01 21.94 8.13
N HIS A 330 30.43 22.42 9.29
CA HIS A 330 30.94 23.80 9.42
C HIS A 330 32.35 23.98 8.85
N THR A 331 33.23 22.99 9.03
CA THR A 331 34.61 23.05 8.49
C THR A 331 34.73 22.55 7.05
N ARG A 332 33.66 21.96 6.50
CA ARG A 332 33.58 21.34 5.15
C ARG A 332 34.63 20.23 4.94
N LYS A 333 35.08 19.58 6.02
CA LYS A 333 36.07 18.49 5.97
C LYS A 333 35.38 17.14 5.88
N SER A 334 35.84 16.33 4.93
CA SER A 334 35.51 14.89 4.84
C SER A 334 36.69 14.05 5.31
N SER A 335 36.40 12.92 5.96
CA SER A 335 37.31 11.78 6.06
C SER A 335 36.57 10.48 5.72
N LYS A 336 37.03 9.81 4.67
CA LYS A 336 36.46 8.55 4.19
C LYS A 336 36.56 7.46 5.26
N ILE A 337 35.51 6.66 5.37
CA ILE A 337 35.48 5.45 6.17
C ILE A 337 35.93 4.30 5.26
N ASP A 338 37.18 3.85 5.44
CA ASP A 338 37.78 2.79 4.62
C ASP A 338 37.22 1.41 5.01
N GLU A 339 36.28 0.90 4.21
CA GLU A 339 35.73 -0.45 4.37
C GLU A 339 35.90 -1.32 3.12
N PRO A 340 36.31 -2.60 3.26
CA PRO A 340 36.91 -3.37 2.15
C PRO A 340 35.92 -4.15 1.27
N SER A 341 34.61 -4.10 1.54
CA SER A 341 33.63 -4.99 0.93
C SER A 341 32.28 -4.34 0.67
N ALA A 342 31.55 -4.85 -0.32
CA ALA A 342 30.14 -4.48 -0.51
C ALA A 342 29.27 -5.15 0.56
N GLY A 343 28.49 -4.34 1.28
CA GLY A 343 27.59 -4.78 2.36
C GLY A 343 26.85 -3.59 2.96
N SER A 344 25.87 -3.87 3.82
CA SER A 344 25.17 -2.84 4.61
C SER A 344 25.85 -2.69 5.96
N TYR A 345 26.31 -1.48 6.27
CA TYR A 345 27.06 -1.19 7.49
C TYR A 345 26.16 -0.61 8.58
N PHE A 346 26.39 -1.05 9.81
CA PHE A 346 25.78 -0.56 11.03
C PHE A 346 26.88 0.08 11.88
N PHE A 347 26.71 1.36 12.12
CA PHE A 347 27.64 2.19 12.87
C PHE A 347 27.31 2.12 14.36
N ASP A 348 28.31 2.24 15.23
CA ASP A 348 28.06 2.73 16.58
C ASP A 348 27.63 4.20 16.51
N ARG A 349 27.02 4.67 17.60
CA ARG A 349 26.41 6.01 17.70
C ARG A 349 27.43 7.16 17.65
N GLU A 350 28.73 6.86 17.52
CA GLU A 350 29.81 7.84 17.30
C GLU A 350 30.41 7.73 15.89
N GLY A 351 29.74 7.00 14.99
CA GLY A 351 30.00 6.95 13.57
C GLY A 351 31.04 5.92 13.13
N THR A 352 31.48 5.00 14.00
CA THR A 352 32.40 3.93 13.58
C THR A 352 31.61 2.71 13.09
N PRO A 353 31.88 2.15 11.90
CA PRO A 353 31.25 0.90 11.47
C PRO A 353 31.70 -0.26 12.36
N ARG A 354 30.74 -0.95 13.00
CA ARG A 354 31.02 -2.08 13.90
C ARG A 354 30.43 -3.39 13.43
N LEU A 355 29.30 -3.37 12.75
CA LEU A 355 28.62 -4.54 12.20
C LEU A 355 28.40 -4.34 10.69
N MET A 356 28.59 -5.40 9.91
CA MET A 356 28.31 -5.44 8.48
C MET A 356 27.38 -6.62 8.19
N VAL A 357 26.44 -6.41 7.27
CA VAL A 357 25.55 -7.45 6.76
C VAL A 357 25.81 -7.66 5.27
N ARG A 358 25.99 -8.92 4.86
CA ARG A 358 26.01 -9.32 3.45
C ARG A 358 25.01 -10.45 3.19
N ILE A 359 24.64 -10.62 1.92
CA ILE A 359 23.98 -11.83 1.44
C ILE A 359 25.03 -12.66 0.69
N ASP A 360 25.35 -13.85 1.21
CA ASP A 360 26.16 -14.84 0.52
C ASP A 360 25.31 -16.06 0.19
N GLY A 361 25.12 -16.34 -1.10
CA GLY A 361 24.22 -17.40 -1.54
C GLY A 361 22.79 -17.17 -1.02
N ASP A 362 22.27 -18.12 -0.25
CA ASP A 362 20.99 -18.06 0.46
C ASP A 362 21.14 -17.83 1.98
N GLU A 363 22.31 -17.35 2.43
CA GLU A 363 22.60 -16.99 3.83
C GLU A 363 22.80 -15.47 3.97
N ARG A 364 22.14 -14.89 4.98
CA ARG A 364 22.48 -13.56 5.49
C ARG A 364 23.60 -13.74 6.50
N VAL A 365 24.77 -13.16 6.21
CA VAL A 365 25.97 -13.27 7.04
C VAL A 365 26.23 -11.93 7.71
N TYR A 366 26.44 -11.98 9.03
CA TYR A 366 26.77 -10.87 9.89
C TYR A 366 28.26 -10.93 10.24
N GLU A 367 28.98 -9.83 10.01
CA GLU A 367 30.37 -9.67 10.46
C GLU A 367 30.51 -8.53 11.44
N PHE A 368 31.45 -8.65 12.37
CA PHE A 368 31.69 -7.71 13.45
C PHE A 368 33.16 -7.28 13.57
N LYS A 369 33.33 -6.06 14.11
CA LYS A 369 34.59 -5.34 14.34
C LYS A 369 34.71 -4.93 15.84
N PRO A 370 35.39 -5.74 16.70
CA PRO A 370 35.51 -5.51 18.15
C PRO A 370 36.13 -4.18 18.59
N THR A 371 36.96 -3.59 17.75
CA THR A 371 37.51 -2.23 17.91
C THR A 371 37.56 -1.59 16.53
N PRO A 372 37.66 -0.25 16.40
CA PRO A 372 37.81 0.41 15.10
C PRO A 372 39.00 -0.13 14.27
N THR A 373 40.02 -0.68 14.94
CA THR A 373 41.24 -1.25 14.38
C THR A 373 41.22 -2.77 14.19
N SER A 374 40.15 -3.45 14.61
CA SER A 374 40.01 -4.90 14.45
C SER A 374 39.74 -5.27 12.99
N ARG A 375 40.10 -6.49 12.60
CA ARG A 375 39.61 -7.10 11.36
C ARG A 375 38.15 -7.51 11.53
N TRP A 376 37.39 -7.43 10.44
CA TRP A 376 36.09 -8.08 10.34
C TRP A 376 36.22 -9.58 10.59
N ARG A 377 35.24 -10.13 11.30
CA ARG A 377 35.07 -11.56 11.57
C ARG A 377 33.60 -11.90 11.48
N ASP A 378 33.28 -13.12 11.07
CA ASP A 378 31.93 -13.66 11.22
C ASP A 378 31.49 -13.54 12.69
N LEU A 379 30.25 -13.07 12.91
CA LEU A 379 29.69 -12.85 14.23
C LEU A 379 29.41 -14.19 14.95
N ASP A 380 29.04 -15.24 14.21
CA ASP A 380 28.78 -16.57 14.77
C ASP A 380 30.07 -17.21 15.32
N ASP A 381 31.22 -16.90 14.71
CA ASP A 381 32.58 -17.28 15.10
C ASP A 381 33.00 -16.78 16.50
N LEU A 382 32.24 -15.82 17.04
CA LEU A 382 32.48 -15.18 18.33
C LEU A 382 31.50 -15.64 19.41
N ILE A 383 30.42 -16.35 19.04
CA ILE A 383 29.40 -16.81 19.97
C ILE A 383 29.97 -17.87 20.91
N LYS A 384 29.83 -17.62 22.21
CA LYS A 384 30.09 -18.59 23.29
C LYS A 384 28.81 -19.03 24.00
N GLN A 385 27.70 -18.34 23.73
CA GLN A 385 26.36 -18.66 24.25
C GLN A 385 25.76 -19.86 23.48
N PRO A 386 25.57 -21.04 24.11
CA PRO A 386 25.04 -22.21 23.40
C PRO A 386 23.64 -21.94 22.82
N GLY A 387 23.44 -22.34 21.56
CA GLY A 387 22.16 -22.23 20.86
C GLY A 387 21.85 -20.84 20.26
N LEU A 388 22.65 -19.80 20.55
CA LEU A 388 22.54 -18.51 19.87
C LEU A 388 23.17 -18.62 18.47
N LYS A 389 22.54 -18.02 17.46
CA LYS A 389 23.05 -17.88 16.10
C LYS A 389 22.49 -16.60 15.48
N PHE A 390 23.30 -15.86 14.73
CA PHE A 390 22.89 -14.68 13.97
C PHE A 390 22.83 -14.94 12.46
N ASN A 391 23.69 -15.78 11.86
CA ASN A 391 23.65 -15.98 10.40
C ASN A 391 22.41 -16.78 9.98
N GLU A 392 21.66 -16.25 9.01
CA GLU A 392 20.32 -16.75 8.66
C GLU A 392 20.31 -17.38 7.27
N LYS A 393 20.08 -18.69 7.20
CA LYS A 393 19.74 -19.35 5.91
C LYS A 393 18.27 -19.21 5.63
N GLY A 394 17.90 -18.89 4.39
CA GLY A 394 16.50 -18.66 3.99
C GLY A 394 15.57 -19.82 4.40
N ALA A 395 15.99 -21.06 4.15
CA ALA A 395 15.25 -22.26 4.55
C ALA A 395 14.95 -22.35 6.06
N ASN A 396 15.78 -21.72 6.91
CA ASN A 396 15.71 -21.75 8.37
C ASN A 396 15.21 -20.42 8.99
N LEU A 397 14.69 -19.47 8.19
CA LEU A 397 14.29 -18.14 8.67
C LEU A 397 13.19 -18.19 9.75
N LEU A 398 12.33 -19.21 9.74
CA LEU A 398 11.36 -19.47 10.81
C LEU A 398 12.00 -19.91 12.13
N ASP A 399 13.19 -20.49 12.08
CA ASP A 399 13.93 -21.03 13.23
C ASP A 399 14.95 -20.06 13.81
N ARG A 400 15.04 -18.82 13.28
CA ARG A 400 15.93 -17.79 13.79
C ARG A 400 15.69 -17.54 15.29
N VAL A 401 16.79 -17.43 16.03
CA VAL A 401 16.81 -17.30 17.50
C VAL A 401 17.19 -15.90 17.97
N ALA A 402 17.72 -15.06 17.07
CA ALA A 402 18.06 -13.69 17.34
C ALA A 402 17.86 -12.79 16.10
N ASP A 403 17.45 -11.55 16.36
CA ASP A 403 17.35 -10.43 15.43
C ASP A 403 18.27 -9.31 15.92
N ILE A 404 19.03 -8.64 15.05
CA ILE A 404 19.91 -7.51 15.42
C ILE A 404 19.27 -6.18 14.99
N HIS A 405 19.22 -5.22 15.91
CA HIS A 405 18.55 -3.93 15.69
C HIS A 405 19.49 -2.74 15.62
N SER A 406 20.52 -2.71 16.47
CA SER A 406 21.43 -1.57 16.57
C SER A 406 22.71 -1.94 17.34
N VAL A 407 23.78 -1.20 17.07
CA VAL A 407 25.04 -1.26 17.82
C VAL A 407 24.96 -0.33 19.03
N GLY A 408 25.48 -0.80 20.16
CA GLY A 408 25.52 -0.09 21.42
C GLY A 408 26.56 1.04 21.47
N PRO A 409 26.46 1.90 22.50
CA PRO A 409 27.34 3.07 22.69
C PRO A 409 28.82 2.72 22.90
N ASP A 410 29.11 1.51 23.38
CA ASP A 410 30.45 0.97 23.57
C ASP A 410 31.04 0.36 22.27
N GLY A 411 30.21 0.21 21.24
CA GLY A 411 30.49 -0.53 20.00
C GLY A 411 30.79 -2.01 20.18
N ASP A 412 30.62 -2.56 21.39
CA ASP A 412 30.78 -3.99 21.70
C ASP A 412 29.43 -4.67 21.99
N THR A 413 28.45 -3.91 22.46
CA THR A 413 27.09 -4.37 22.69
C THR A 413 26.31 -4.33 21.37
N LEU A 414 25.53 -5.36 21.09
CA LEU A 414 24.38 -5.29 20.18
C LEU A 414 23.09 -5.24 20.99
N TYR A 415 22.18 -4.36 20.58
CA TYR A 415 20.78 -4.48 20.94
C TYR A 415 20.13 -5.49 20.00
N ILE A 416 19.79 -6.65 20.56
CA ILE A 416 19.22 -7.78 19.84
C ILE A 416 17.85 -8.11 20.43
N SER A 417 16.97 -8.70 19.63
CA SER A 417 15.89 -9.51 20.17
C SER A 417 16.28 -10.96 20.12
N THR A 418 15.99 -11.72 21.17
CA THR A 418 16.31 -13.15 21.20
C THR A 418 15.20 -13.97 21.85
N ARG A 419 15.02 -15.17 21.31
CA ARG A 419 14.09 -16.20 21.81
C ARG A 419 14.85 -17.49 22.21
N LEU A 420 16.10 -17.35 22.65
CA LEU A 420 16.94 -18.48 23.06
C LEU A 420 16.39 -19.25 24.28
N GLY A 421 15.65 -18.57 25.16
CA GLY A 421 15.07 -19.14 26.38
C GLY A 421 13.57 -18.90 26.53
N SER A 422 12.86 -18.59 25.44
CA SER A 422 11.45 -18.20 25.41
C SER A 422 10.86 -18.54 24.03
N ASP A 423 9.53 -18.66 23.91
CA ASP A 423 8.88 -18.70 22.58
C ASP A 423 8.79 -17.29 21.94
N LEU A 424 8.72 -16.27 22.79
CA LEU A 424 8.63 -14.86 22.43
C LEU A 424 10.02 -14.23 22.38
N PHE A 425 10.24 -13.34 21.41
CA PHE A 425 11.40 -12.47 21.37
C PHE A 425 11.44 -11.49 22.55
N GLU A 426 12.57 -11.49 23.25
CA GLU A 426 12.89 -10.57 24.34
C GLU A 426 14.02 -9.63 23.91
N LEU A 427 13.94 -8.35 24.27
CA LEU A 427 15.00 -7.39 23.95
C LEU A 427 16.18 -7.60 24.93
N ALA A 428 17.39 -7.73 24.41
CA ALA A 428 18.61 -8.02 25.16
C ALA A 428 19.83 -7.24 24.64
N ALA A 429 20.83 -7.10 25.51
CA ALA A 429 22.18 -6.67 25.18
C ALA A 429 23.08 -7.90 25.03
N PHE A 430 23.72 -8.05 23.87
CA PHE A 430 24.72 -9.07 23.58
C PHE A 430 26.10 -8.43 23.45
N SER A 431 27.08 -8.86 24.25
CA SER A 431 28.47 -8.38 24.11
C SER A 431 29.21 -9.28 23.14
N MET A 432 29.66 -8.67 22.04
CA MET A 432 30.26 -9.36 20.91
C MET A 432 31.69 -9.86 21.23
N SER A 433 32.49 -9.09 21.98
CA SER A 433 33.80 -9.53 22.48
C SER A 433 33.69 -10.69 23.48
N LYS A 434 32.66 -10.69 24.33
CA LYS A 434 32.41 -11.77 25.28
C LYS A 434 31.75 -12.98 24.61
N GLY A 435 30.96 -12.77 23.56
CA GLY A 435 30.23 -13.81 22.84
C GLY A 435 28.94 -14.26 23.54
N VAL A 436 28.40 -13.45 24.45
CA VAL A 436 27.27 -13.82 25.32
C VAL A 436 26.26 -12.69 25.51
N ILE A 437 25.03 -13.06 25.82
CA ILE A 437 23.99 -12.13 26.28
C ILE A 437 24.38 -11.66 27.69
N VAL A 438 24.60 -10.35 27.85
CA VAL A 438 25.05 -9.75 29.12
C VAL A 438 23.90 -9.22 29.96
N LYS A 439 22.75 -8.90 29.35
CA LYS A 439 21.56 -8.39 30.05
C LYS A 439 20.31 -8.59 29.20
N THR A 440 19.22 -9.11 29.79
CA THR A 440 17.88 -8.92 29.20
C THR A 440 17.37 -7.52 29.59
N ILE A 441 16.94 -6.74 28.60
CA ILE A 441 16.50 -5.35 28.75
C ILE A 441 14.99 -5.29 28.98
N ALA A 442 14.22 -6.01 28.17
CA ALA A 442 12.77 -6.05 28.27
C ALA A 442 12.21 -7.43 27.84
N LYS A 443 11.08 -7.81 28.44
CA LYS A 443 10.30 -9.01 28.12
C LYS A 443 8.82 -8.63 28.05
N HIS A 444 8.02 -9.34 27.26
CA HIS A 444 6.56 -9.22 27.28
C HIS A 444 5.90 -10.60 27.37
N GLN A 445 4.73 -10.70 28.01
CA GLN A 445 4.09 -11.99 28.33
C GLN A 445 3.32 -12.63 27.15
N LYS A 446 3.08 -11.87 26.07
CA LYS A 446 2.19 -12.29 24.97
C LYS A 446 2.65 -11.92 23.56
N TYR A 447 3.67 -11.08 23.42
CA TYR A 447 4.05 -10.47 22.14
C TYR A 447 5.57 -10.47 21.98
N ASP A 448 6.04 -10.66 20.75
CA ASP A 448 7.44 -10.51 20.41
C ASP A 448 7.87 -9.04 20.54
N LEU A 449 9.04 -8.81 21.15
CA LEU A 449 9.69 -7.51 21.17
C LEU A 449 10.79 -7.48 20.10
N SER A 450 10.46 -7.39 18.80
CA SER A 450 11.46 -7.31 17.70
C SER A 450 11.10 -6.27 16.65
N THR A 451 12.10 -5.53 16.13
CA THR A 451 11.93 -4.57 15.01
C THR A 451 12.08 -5.20 13.63
N SER A 452 12.40 -6.50 13.53
CA SER A 452 12.65 -7.17 12.24
C SER A 452 11.39 -7.77 11.60
N ASP A 453 10.32 -7.93 12.38
CA ASP A 453 8.99 -8.25 11.86
C ASP A 453 8.21 -6.94 11.58
N SER A 454 7.34 -6.95 10.57
CA SER A 454 6.59 -5.76 10.13
C SER A 454 5.75 -5.13 11.25
N GLY A 455 5.91 -3.81 11.48
CA GLY A 455 5.13 -3.04 12.45
C GLY A 455 5.82 -1.74 12.85
N MET A 456 5.30 -1.06 13.89
CA MET A 456 5.88 0.18 14.44
C MET A 456 6.96 -0.05 15.51
N THR A 457 7.52 -1.26 15.60
CA THR A 457 8.50 -1.60 16.64
C THR A 457 9.83 -0.87 16.38
N ARG A 458 10.29 -0.04 17.32
CA ARG A 458 11.54 0.75 17.18
C ARG A 458 12.22 0.99 18.53
N LEU A 459 13.56 0.97 18.54
CA LEU A 459 14.36 1.38 19.70
C LEU A 459 14.29 2.90 19.92
N LEU A 460 14.35 3.32 21.18
CA LEU A 460 14.33 4.72 21.61
C LEU A 460 15.65 5.04 22.33
N PHE A 461 16.39 6.01 21.82
CA PHE A 461 17.70 6.42 22.33
C PHE A 461 17.67 7.86 22.84
N ALA A 462 18.46 8.17 23.87
CA ALA A 462 18.63 9.55 24.30
C ALA A 462 19.18 10.44 23.16
N LYS A 463 18.83 11.73 23.21
CA LYS A 463 19.09 12.71 22.13
C LYS A 463 20.57 13.08 22.01
N GLU A 464 21.23 13.27 23.16
CA GLU A 464 22.63 13.69 23.27
C GLU A 464 23.56 12.61 23.82
N THR A 465 23.01 11.49 24.32
CA THR A 465 23.81 10.34 24.74
C THR A 465 23.39 9.11 23.95
N PRO A 466 24.33 8.20 23.64
CA PRO A 466 24.02 6.99 22.88
C PRO A 466 23.30 5.89 23.71
N GLN A 467 22.67 6.25 24.83
CA GLN A 467 21.97 5.34 25.73
C GLN A 467 20.59 4.94 25.20
N LEU A 468 20.30 3.63 25.21
CA LEU A 468 18.93 3.13 25.01
C LEU A 468 18.06 3.46 26.22
N ILE A 469 16.95 4.17 25.98
CA ILE A 469 15.98 4.60 27.00
C ILE A 469 14.62 3.92 26.87
N GLY A 470 14.30 3.26 25.76
CA GLY A 470 13.04 2.54 25.59
C GLY A 470 12.87 1.79 24.26
N LEU A 471 11.66 1.28 24.05
CA LEU A 471 11.22 0.50 22.89
C LEU A 471 9.72 0.81 22.65
N VAL A 472 9.34 1.21 21.44
CA VAL A 472 7.95 1.05 20.95
C VAL A 472 7.83 -0.36 20.38
N PHE A 473 6.71 -1.06 20.59
CA PHE A 473 6.46 -2.38 20.01
C PHE A 473 4.98 -2.66 19.73
N GLU A 474 4.72 -3.65 18.87
CA GLU A 474 3.40 -4.09 18.44
C GLU A 474 2.70 -5.03 19.44
N GLY A 475 2.00 -4.47 20.42
CA GLY A 475 1.11 -5.22 21.30
C GLY A 475 -0.29 -5.48 20.71
N GLN A 476 -1.29 -5.76 21.56
CA GLN A 476 -2.71 -5.77 21.15
C GLN A 476 -3.15 -4.41 20.60
N LYS A 477 -2.60 -3.35 21.20
CA LYS A 477 -2.40 -2.03 20.60
C LYS A 477 -0.89 -1.75 20.68
N PRO A 478 -0.35 -0.82 19.87
CA PRO A 478 1.03 -0.38 20.00
C PRO A 478 1.32 0.14 21.41
N GLN A 479 2.49 -0.17 21.94
CA GLN A 479 2.88 0.08 23.33
C GLN A 479 4.31 0.61 23.42
N VAL A 480 4.63 1.29 24.51
CA VAL A 480 5.96 1.79 24.82
C VAL A 480 6.47 1.18 26.12
N VAL A 481 7.63 0.54 26.07
CA VAL A 481 8.38 0.12 27.27
C VAL A 481 9.56 1.07 27.43
N TRP A 482 9.54 1.83 28.52
CA TRP A 482 10.65 2.70 28.90
C TRP A 482 11.59 1.95 29.85
N VAL A 483 12.88 1.95 29.52
CA VAL A 483 13.98 1.55 30.41
C VAL A 483 14.29 2.68 31.38
N ASP A 484 14.13 3.93 30.94
CA ASP A 484 14.30 5.11 31.80
C ASP A 484 13.00 5.44 32.59
N PRO A 485 13.06 5.56 33.93
CA PRO A 485 11.87 5.82 34.74
C PRO A 485 11.35 7.27 34.65
N GLY A 486 12.19 8.23 34.28
CA GLY A 486 11.79 9.62 34.03
C GLY A 486 10.89 9.71 32.80
N PHE A 487 11.37 9.19 31.67
CA PHE A 487 10.58 9.10 30.44
C PHE A 487 9.28 8.28 30.64
N ALA A 488 9.30 7.23 31.47
CA ALA A 488 8.10 6.47 31.84
C ALA A 488 7.04 7.32 32.58
N MET A 489 7.44 8.32 33.37
CA MET A 489 6.50 9.26 34.01
C MET A 489 5.94 10.29 33.02
N LEU A 490 6.76 10.72 32.06
CA LEU A 490 6.33 11.66 31.01
C LEU A 490 5.32 11.02 30.05
N GLN A 491 5.53 9.76 29.66
CA GLN A 491 4.54 8.95 28.92
C GLN A 491 3.20 8.86 29.66
N LYS A 492 3.22 8.51 30.97
CA LYS A 492 1.99 8.47 31.80
C LYS A 492 1.28 9.82 31.90
N SER A 493 1.98 10.93 31.65
CA SER A 493 1.42 12.28 31.71
C SER A 493 0.68 12.63 30.41
N ILE A 494 1.25 12.30 29.25
CA ILE A 494 0.55 12.45 27.96
C ILE A 494 -0.62 11.45 27.83
N ASP A 495 -0.44 10.21 28.30
CA ASP A 495 -1.51 9.19 28.31
C ASP A 495 -2.70 9.59 29.19
N ARG A 496 -2.46 10.32 30.29
CA ARG A 496 -3.54 10.89 31.12
C ARG A 496 -4.26 12.05 30.43
N ALA A 497 -3.54 12.85 29.64
CA ALA A 497 -4.09 14.00 28.94
C ALA A 497 -4.86 13.62 27.67
N LEU A 498 -4.48 12.51 27.02
CA LEU A 498 -5.09 11.95 25.82
C LEU A 498 -5.49 10.47 26.02
N PRO A 499 -6.44 10.17 26.94
CA PRO A 499 -6.72 8.80 27.40
C PRO A 499 -7.38 7.89 26.36
N ASP A 500 -8.06 8.46 25.36
CA ASP A 500 -8.70 7.71 24.26
C ASP A 500 -7.74 7.44 23.09
N LYS A 501 -6.45 7.79 23.24
CA LYS A 501 -5.42 7.68 22.19
C LYS A 501 -4.29 6.74 22.60
N VAL A 502 -3.62 6.19 21.60
CA VAL A 502 -2.27 5.65 21.76
C VAL A 502 -1.31 6.79 21.43
N ASN A 503 -0.44 7.15 22.38
CA ASN A 503 0.52 8.25 22.25
C ASN A 503 1.91 7.67 22.05
N LEU A 504 2.37 7.61 20.80
CA LEU A 504 3.72 7.14 20.48
C LEU A 504 4.70 8.31 20.50
N PRO A 505 5.80 8.25 21.27
CA PRO A 505 6.85 9.26 21.16
C PRO A 505 7.47 9.17 19.77
N LEU A 506 7.98 10.29 19.24
CA LEU A 506 8.74 10.37 17.99
C LEU A 506 10.16 10.85 18.26
N ASP A 507 10.29 12.05 18.84
CA ASP A 507 11.55 12.74 19.15
C ASP A 507 11.41 13.57 20.44
N TRP A 508 12.52 13.99 21.06
CA TRP A 508 12.54 14.69 22.35
C TRP A 508 13.85 15.47 22.57
N THR A 509 13.83 16.43 23.49
CA THR A 509 15.03 17.07 24.03
C THR A 509 15.76 16.16 25.02
N ALA A 510 17.06 16.39 25.24
CA ALA A 510 17.85 15.59 26.17
C ALA A 510 17.40 15.73 27.65
N ASP A 511 16.89 16.90 28.01
CA ASP A 511 16.39 17.24 29.36
C ASP A 511 14.91 16.85 29.58
N GLY A 512 14.20 16.39 28.54
CA GLY A 512 12.78 16.09 28.59
C GLY A 512 11.85 17.31 28.73
N SER A 513 12.33 18.53 28.46
CA SER A 513 11.50 19.74 28.43
C SER A 513 10.50 19.77 27.28
N ALA A 514 10.79 19.12 26.14
CA ALA A 514 9.88 18.98 25.01
C ALA A 514 9.94 17.60 24.35
N PHE A 515 8.78 17.13 23.91
CA PHE A 515 8.57 15.86 23.20
C PHE A 515 7.71 16.07 21.96
N VAL A 516 7.98 15.34 20.90
CA VAL A 516 7.02 15.09 19.82
C VAL A 516 6.33 13.75 20.08
N TYR A 517 5.00 13.76 20.07
CA TYR A 517 4.17 12.56 20.08
C TYR A 517 3.32 12.48 18.82
N PHE A 518 3.09 11.27 18.32
CA PHE A 518 1.98 10.96 17.42
C PHE A 518 0.88 10.25 18.20
N SER A 519 -0.28 10.90 18.29
CA SER A 519 -1.42 10.46 19.09
C SER A 519 -2.59 10.12 18.18
N PHE A 520 -3.03 8.85 18.17
CA PHE A 520 -4.05 8.35 17.24
C PHE A 520 -4.98 7.32 17.90
N SER A 521 -6.05 6.94 17.20
CA SER A 521 -6.89 5.80 17.57
C SER A 521 -7.43 5.07 16.35
N ASP A 522 -8.19 4.00 16.56
CA ASP A 522 -8.99 3.35 15.51
C ASP A 522 -9.98 4.29 14.81
N GLN A 523 -10.45 5.30 15.54
CA GLN A 523 -11.42 6.30 15.11
C GLN A 523 -10.81 7.67 14.76
N ASP A 524 -9.49 7.82 14.80
CA ASP A 524 -8.81 9.08 14.48
C ASP A 524 -7.45 8.78 13.82
N PRO A 525 -7.21 9.21 12.57
CA PRO A 525 -5.96 8.95 11.87
C PRO A 525 -4.74 9.53 12.59
N GLY A 526 -4.95 10.54 13.44
CA GLY A 526 -3.95 10.97 14.42
C GLY A 526 -3.55 12.43 14.29
N THR A 527 -2.90 12.90 15.34
CA THR A 527 -2.37 14.25 15.45
C THR A 527 -0.94 14.19 16.00
N TYR A 528 -0.05 14.94 15.36
CA TYR A 528 1.30 15.20 15.86
C TYR A 528 1.24 16.35 16.86
N TYR A 529 1.74 16.10 18.07
CA TYR A 529 1.74 17.05 19.18
C TYR A 529 3.17 17.34 19.64
N VAL A 530 3.44 18.60 20.00
CA VAL A 530 4.54 18.91 20.93
C VAL A 530 3.99 18.96 22.35
N PHE A 531 4.53 18.11 23.22
CA PHE A 531 4.24 18.08 24.65
C PHE A 531 5.38 18.72 25.43
N ARG A 532 5.07 19.76 26.22
CA ARG A 532 6.00 20.39 27.16
C ARG A 532 5.52 20.11 28.60
N PRO A 533 6.01 19.03 29.25
CA PRO A 533 5.44 18.54 30.50
C PRO A 533 5.51 19.54 31.66
N LEU A 534 6.63 20.27 31.79
CA LEU A 534 6.83 21.26 32.86
C LEU A 534 5.93 22.49 32.70
N GLU A 535 5.53 22.82 31.46
CA GLU A 535 4.57 23.89 31.16
C GLU A 535 3.10 23.42 31.20
N GLY A 536 2.87 22.10 31.28
CA GLY A 536 1.53 21.50 31.13
C GLY A 536 0.91 21.68 29.73
N LYS A 537 1.71 22.01 28.71
CA LYS A 537 1.22 22.33 27.35
C LYS A 537 1.27 21.14 26.41
N ILE A 538 0.20 20.93 25.66
CA ILE A 538 0.11 20.00 24.53
C ILE A 538 -0.31 20.82 23.31
N ILE A 539 0.56 20.91 22.31
CA ILE A 539 0.43 21.81 21.17
C ILE A 539 0.24 20.99 19.90
N PRO A 540 -0.92 21.04 19.22
CA PRO A 540 -1.11 20.36 17.94
C PRO A 540 -0.25 21.02 16.85
N VAL A 541 0.57 20.22 16.17
CA VAL A 541 1.45 20.64 15.07
C VAL A 541 0.81 20.34 13.70
N LEU A 542 0.15 19.19 13.61
CA LEU A 542 -0.53 18.71 12.40
C LEU A 542 -1.53 17.63 12.79
N LYS A 543 -2.80 17.83 12.41
CA LYS A 543 -3.85 16.83 12.52
C LYS A 543 -4.11 16.21 11.14
N GLN A 544 -3.87 14.91 11.00
CA GLN A 544 -4.02 14.23 9.70
C GLN A 544 -5.48 14.14 9.25
N GLY A 545 -6.43 14.21 10.19
CA GLY A 545 -7.86 13.97 9.97
C GLY A 545 -8.78 15.19 10.03
N GLU A 546 -8.33 16.42 9.80
CA GLU A 546 -9.19 17.62 9.89
C GLU A 546 -10.45 17.52 9.01
N ARG A 547 -10.31 16.94 7.80
CA ARG A 547 -11.44 16.70 6.87
C ARG A 547 -12.44 15.64 7.36
N LEU A 548 -12.06 14.85 8.35
CA LEU A 548 -12.88 13.80 8.97
C LEU A 548 -13.55 14.28 10.26
N GLU A 549 -13.40 15.55 10.64
CA GLU A 549 -14.09 16.12 11.80
C GLU A 549 -15.62 16.05 11.67
N GLY A 550 -16.29 15.72 12.77
CA GLY A 550 -17.75 15.51 12.79
C GLY A 550 -18.23 14.24 12.06
N ARG A 551 -17.36 13.47 11.40
CA ARG A 551 -17.71 12.18 10.80
C ARG A 551 -17.75 11.09 11.88
N THR A 552 -18.80 10.26 11.86
CA THR A 552 -18.88 9.08 12.74
C THR A 552 -17.97 7.97 12.22
N MET A 553 -16.96 7.61 13.00
CA MET A 553 -16.01 6.53 12.70
C MET A 553 -16.42 5.22 13.39
N ALA A 554 -16.18 4.10 12.73
CA ALA A 554 -16.37 2.75 13.23
C ALA A 554 -15.31 2.39 14.30
N LYS A 555 -15.70 1.60 15.29
CA LYS A 555 -14.80 1.14 16.36
C LYS A 555 -14.15 -0.20 16.00
N THR A 556 -12.82 -0.27 16.08
CA THR A 556 -12.00 -1.47 15.92
C THR A 556 -11.71 -2.07 17.30
N THR A 557 -12.32 -3.19 17.60
CA THR A 557 -12.16 -3.90 18.88
C THR A 557 -11.24 -5.12 18.69
N PRO A 558 -10.13 -5.23 19.45
CA PRO A 558 -9.35 -6.45 19.51
C PRO A 558 -10.17 -7.58 20.16
N ILE A 559 -10.15 -8.77 19.57
CA ILE A 559 -10.79 -9.98 20.10
C ILE A 559 -9.81 -11.16 20.09
N GLN A 560 -10.21 -12.25 20.74
CA GLN A 560 -9.63 -13.57 20.53
C GLN A 560 -10.75 -14.60 20.41
N PHE A 561 -10.61 -15.56 19.51
CA PHE A 561 -11.55 -16.68 19.36
C PHE A 561 -10.81 -18.02 19.40
N ALA A 562 -11.51 -19.08 19.75
CA ALA A 562 -10.96 -20.43 19.66
C ALA A 562 -11.16 -20.96 18.23
N ALA A 563 -10.07 -21.37 17.56
CA ALA A 563 -10.12 -22.18 16.36
C ALA A 563 -10.72 -23.57 16.66
N ARG A 564 -11.04 -24.36 15.63
CA ARG A 564 -11.57 -25.73 15.76
C ARG A 564 -10.74 -26.69 16.63
N ASP A 565 -9.43 -26.46 16.73
CA ASP A 565 -8.51 -27.24 17.59
C ASP A 565 -8.32 -26.64 18.99
N ARG A 566 -9.09 -25.60 19.33
CA ARG A 566 -9.07 -24.79 20.56
C ARG A 566 -7.86 -23.86 20.72
N SER A 567 -7.02 -23.69 19.70
CA SER A 567 -6.01 -22.63 19.69
C SER A 567 -6.67 -21.25 19.75
N MET A 568 -6.15 -20.35 20.58
CA MET A 568 -6.66 -18.97 20.67
C MET A 568 -6.04 -18.11 19.57
N ILE A 569 -6.88 -17.63 18.64
CA ILE A 569 -6.47 -16.83 17.49
C ILE A 569 -6.78 -15.35 17.78
N PRO A 570 -5.79 -14.44 17.70
CA PRO A 570 -5.98 -13.01 17.82
C PRO A 570 -6.59 -12.41 16.54
N ALA A 571 -7.51 -11.45 16.71
CA ALA A 571 -8.13 -10.74 15.59
C ALA A 571 -8.56 -9.32 15.98
N TYR A 572 -8.86 -8.50 14.98
CA TYR A 572 -9.49 -7.20 15.14
C TYR A 572 -10.82 -7.16 14.39
N VAL A 573 -11.85 -6.58 15.02
CA VAL A 573 -13.18 -6.43 14.41
C VAL A 573 -13.58 -4.96 14.40
N THR A 574 -13.69 -4.41 13.20
CA THR A 574 -14.26 -3.07 12.97
C THR A 574 -15.75 -3.23 12.71
N ARG A 575 -16.59 -2.61 13.53
CA ARG A 575 -18.06 -2.72 13.44
C ARG A 575 -18.69 -1.44 12.91
N PRO A 576 -19.69 -1.51 12.02
CA PRO A 576 -20.49 -0.34 11.62
C PRO A 576 -20.99 0.43 12.86
N PRO A 577 -20.97 1.77 12.85
CA PRO A 577 -21.41 2.57 14.00
C PRO A 577 -22.86 2.29 14.43
N GLU A 578 -23.72 1.91 13.48
CA GLU A 578 -25.09 1.47 13.73
C GLU A 578 -25.31 0.06 13.17
N MET A 579 -25.49 -0.93 14.04
CA MET A 579 -25.96 -2.27 13.68
C MET A 579 -27.39 -2.49 14.18
N LYS A 580 -28.27 -3.01 13.32
CA LYS A 580 -29.69 -3.29 13.62
C LYS A 580 -30.01 -4.80 13.62
N GLY A 581 -28.97 -5.63 13.56
CA GLY A 581 -29.03 -7.09 13.39
C GLY A 581 -27.78 -7.60 12.67
N PRO A 582 -27.78 -8.87 12.20
CA PRO A 582 -26.65 -9.45 11.48
C PRO A 582 -26.25 -8.63 10.24
N ALA A 583 -24.98 -8.25 10.19
CA ALA A 583 -24.39 -7.43 9.14
C ALA A 583 -23.60 -8.28 8.13
N PRO A 584 -23.43 -7.83 6.87
CA PRO A 584 -22.53 -8.49 5.93
C PRO A 584 -21.08 -8.39 6.45
N LEU A 585 -20.27 -9.43 6.22
CA LEU A 585 -18.93 -9.58 6.77
C LEU A 585 -17.89 -9.58 5.64
N VAL A 586 -16.88 -8.71 5.76
CA VAL A 586 -15.66 -8.76 4.97
C VAL A 586 -14.53 -9.25 5.87
N VAL A 587 -13.92 -10.36 5.50
CA VAL A 587 -12.70 -10.84 6.14
C VAL A 587 -11.51 -10.27 5.36
N LEU A 588 -10.81 -9.31 5.95
CA LEU A 588 -9.56 -8.78 5.43
C LEU A 588 -8.42 -9.73 5.83
N VAL A 589 -7.67 -10.21 4.84
CA VAL A 589 -6.55 -11.14 5.05
C VAL A 589 -5.24 -10.45 4.70
N HIS A 590 -4.37 -10.28 5.69
CA HIS A 590 -3.06 -9.67 5.52
C HIS A 590 -2.10 -10.52 4.69
N GLY A 591 -1.16 -9.85 4.00
CA GLY A 591 -0.05 -10.47 3.26
C GLY A 591 1.08 -10.96 4.17
N GLY A 592 2.25 -11.26 3.60
CA GLY A 592 3.40 -11.79 4.33
C GLY A 592 3.80 -13.16 3.80
N PRO A 593 3.56 -14.28 4.54
CA PRO A 593 2.65 -14.39 5.69
C PRO A 593 3.26 -14.03 7.06
N MET A 594 4.58 -13.82 7.15
CA MET A 594 5.28 -13.42 8.38
C MET A 594 5.06 -11.93 8.72
N SER A 595 3.81 -11.51 8.72
CA SER A 595 3.32 -10.18 9.03
C SER A 595 2.11 -10.29 9.95
N ARG A 596 1.44 -9.19 10.25
CA ARG A 596 0.19 -9.14 11.03
C ARG A 596 -0.59 -7.87 10.75
N ASP A 597 -1.90 -7.95 10.86
CA ASP A 597 -2.72 -6.78 11.11
C ASP A 597 -2.41 -6.20 12.51
N SER A 598 -2.57 -4.89 12.67
CA SER A 598 -2.41 -4.18 13.93
C SER A 598 -3.55 -3.20 14.18
N TRP A 599 -3.77 -2.86 15.46
CA TRP A 599 -4.78 -1.90 15.86
C TRP A 599 -4.37 -0.46 15.53
N GLY A 600 -5.26 0.27 14.87
CA GLY A 600 -5.10 1.67 14.54
C GLY A 600 -6.18 2.13 13.56
N PHE A 601 -6.06 3.36 13.06
CA PHE A 601 -6.92 3.82 11.99
C PHE A 601 -6.61 3.07 10.70
N SER A 602 -7.62 2.48 10.07
CA SER A 602 -7.51 1.87 8.74
C SER A 602 -8.53 2.49 7.79
N PRO A 603 -8.09 3.18 6.72
CA PRO A 603 -8.98 3.76 5.71
C PRO A 603 -9.94 2.74 5.12
N LEU A 604 -9.47 1.53 4.79
CA LEU A 604 -10.31 0.50 4.19
C LEU A 604 -11.35 -0.02 5.19
N ASN A 605 -10.97 -0.19 6.46
CA ASN A 605 -11.90 -0.62 7.50
C ASN A 605 -13.01 0.42 7.70
N GLN A 606 -12.66 1.70 7.80
CA GLN A 606 -13.63 2.79 7.96
C GLN A 606 -14.52 2.94 6.73
N PHE A 607 -13.95 2.82 5.53
CA PHE A 607 -14.66 2.88 4.26
C PHE A 607 -15.72 1.76 4.12
N LEU A 608 -15.37 0.53 4.49
CA LEU A 608 -16.28 -0.62 4.49
C LEU A 608 -17.29 -0.56 5.65
N ALA A 609 -16.86 -0.24 6.87
CA ALA A 609 -17.75 -0.19 8.02
C ALA A 609 -18.81 0.93 7.92
N SER A 610 -18.47 2.06 7.30
CA SER A 610 -19.43 3.13 6.99
C SER A 610 -20.48 2.73 5.93
N ARG A 611 -20.24 1.65 5.17
CA ARG A 611 -21.20 1.02 4.24
C ARG A 611 -21.98 -0.13 4.86
N GLY A 612 -21.81 -0.38 6.16
CA GLY A 612 -22.54 -1.41 6.92
C GLY A 612 -21.87 -2.78 6.96
N TYR A 613 -20.63 -2.92 6.48
CA TYR A 613 -19.87 -4.18 6.60
C TYR A 613 -19.19 -4.30 7.96
N ILE A 614 -19.29 -5.46 8.62
CA ILE A 614 -18.29 -5.82 9.63
C ILE A 614 -16.99 -6.14 8.90
N VAL A 615 -15.87 -5.65 9.43
CA VAL A 615 -14.53 -5.94 8.90
C VAL A 615 -13.76 -6.74 9.95
N LEU A 616 -13.42 -7.98 9.61
CA LEU A 616 -12.63 -8.89 10.44
C LEU A 616 -11.22 -9.01 9.88
N GLN A 617 -10.21 -8.73 10.70
CA GLN A 617 -8.79 -8.97 10.42
C GLN A 617 -8.31 -10.10 11.33
N VAL A 618 -7.95 -11.25 10.75
CA VAL A 618 -7.51 -12.43 11.51
C VAL A 618 -5.99 -12.54 11.42
N ASN A 619 -5.31 -12.43 12.56
CA ASN A 619 -3.90 -12.78 12.67
C ASN A 619 -3.82 -14.31 12.86
N TYR A 620 -3.91 -15.02 11.75
CA TYR A 620 -3.89 -16.49 11.67
C TYR A 620 -2.56 -17.06 12.16
N ARG A 621 -2.53 -18.33 12.61
CA ARG A 621 -1.24 -18.99 12.88
C ARG A 621 -0.38 -18.94 11.63
N GLY A 622 0.83 -18.40 11.78
CA GLY A 622 1.68 -17.93 10.69
C GLY A 622 2.02 -16.44 10.76
N SER A 623 1.17 -15.62 11.36
CA SER A 623 1.47 -14.20 11.63
C SER A 623 2.68 -14.04 12.56
N SER A 624 3.40 -12.92 12.41
CA SER A 624 4.47 -12.50 13.33
C SER A 624 3.92 -11.84 14.60
N GLY A 625 4.78 -11.63 15.61
CA GLY A 625 4.42 -10.88 16.82
C GLY A 625 3.78 -11.69 17.95
N TYR A 626 3.57 -13.01 17.77
CA TYR A 626 2.87 -13.90 18.72
C TYR A 626 3.71 -15.13 19.13
N GLY A 627 5.02 -15.12 18.88
CA GLY A 627 5.94 -16.20 19.25
C GLY A 627 6.20 -17.23 18.15
N ALA A 628 7.32 -17.94 18.28
CA ALA A 628 7.79 -18.88 17.28
C ALA A 628 6.83 -20.07 17.06
N ALA A 629 6.21 -20.57 18.13
CA ALA A 629 5.24 -21.67 18.03
C ALA A 629 4.00 -21.27 17.23
N PHE A 630 3.48 -20.06 17.44
CA PHE A 630 2.31 -19.54 16.71
C PHE A 630 2.61 -19.37 15.21
N GLN A 631 3.77 -18.81 14.87
CA GLN A 631 4.21 -18.63 13.49
C GLN A 631 4.50 -19.98 12.80
N LYS A 632 5.21 -20.89 13.46
CA LYS A 632 5.54 -22.22 12.90
C LYS A 632 4.32 -23.12 12.72
N ALA A 633 3.31 -23.02 13.59
CA ALA A 633 2.08 -23.83 13.48
C ALA A 633 1.34 -23.59 12.15
N GLY A 634 1.37 -22.37 11.63
CA GLY A 634 0.83 -22.06 10.30
C GLY A 634 1.75 -22.45 9.16
N LEU A 635 3.01 -22.04 9.23
CA LEU A 635 3.92 -22.03 8.07
C LEU A 635 4.74 -23.31 7.87
N ARG A 636 4.71 -24.24 8.84
CA ARG A 636 5.18 -25.63 8.64
C ARG A 636 4.03 -26.61 8.37
N ALA A 637 2.78 -26.18 8.55
CA ALA A 637 1.64 -26.91 8.02
C ALA A 637 1.51 -26.64 6.52
N ARG A 638 0.86 -27.54 5.79
CA ARG A 638 0.56 -27.27 4.38
C ARG A 638 -0.37 -26.06 4.30
N LEU A 639 -0.03 -25.06 3.50
CA LEU A 639 -0.64 -23.71 3.61
C LEU A 639 -2.17 -23.70 3.51
N ASP A 640 -2.78 -24.60 2.72
CA ASP A 640 -4.24 -24.74 2.61
C ASP A 640 -4.92 -25.26 3.89
N THR A 641 -4.19 -25.60 4.95
CA THR A 641 -4.72 -26.16 6.20
C THR A 641 -4.89 -25.09 7.28
N VAL A 642 -3.95 -24.98 8.23
CA VAL A 642 -4.06 -24.18 9.47
C VAL A 642 -4.39 -22.71 9.19
N VAL A 643 -3.69 -22.08 8.23
CA VAL A 643 -3.90 -20.67 7.86
C VAL A 643 -5.35 -20.40 7.42
N LEU A 644 -5.86 -21.20 6.47
CA LEU A 644 -7.24 -21.04 5.97
C LEU A 644 -8.30 -21.46 7.00
N ASP A 645 -7.94 -22.39 7.89
CA ASP A 645 -8.81 -22.84 8.98
C ASP A 645 -9.04 -21.73 9.99
N ASP A 646 -7.98 -21.04 10.43
CA ASP A 646 -8.07 -19.94 11.39
C ASP A 646 -8.87 -18.76 10.80
N ILE A 647 -8.64 -18.41 9.53
CA ILE A 647 -9.40 -17.36 8.82
C ILE A 647 -10.89 -17.69 8.75
N ALA A 648 -11.24 -18.93 8.39
CA ALA A 648 -12.64 -19.37 8.29
C ALA A 648 -13.32 -19.50 9.66
N ASP A 649 -12.58 -19.95 10.68
CA ASP A 649 -13.10 -20.09 12.04
C ASP A 649 -13.35 -18.72 12.69
N GLY A 650 -12.58 -17.68 12.34
CA GLY A 650 -12.87 -16.29 12.73
C GLY A 650 -14.18 -15.77 12.15
N ALA A 651 -14.47 -16.06 10.87
CA ALA A 651 -15.75 -15.71 10.26
C ALA A 651 -16.93 -16.48 10.92
N ARG A 652 -16.76 -17.78 11.14
CA ARG A 652 -17.75 -18.62 11.84
C ARG A 652 -17.97 -18.17 13.28
N HIS A 653 -16.96 -17.64 13.96
CA HIS A 653 -17.10 -17.08 15.31
C HIS A 653 -18.08 -15.90 15.33
N LEU A 654 -17.94 -14.93 14.42
CA LEU A 654 -18.84 -13.77 14.33
C LEU A 654 -20.26 -14.15 13.89
N ILE A 655 -20.40 -15.16 13.02
CA ILE A 655 -21.71 -15.75 12.67
C ILE A 655 -22.35 -16.37 13.92
N ALA A 656 -21.59 -17.14 14.72
CA ALA A 656 -22.08 -17.80 15.92
C ALA A 656 -22.48 -16.82 17.05
N GLN A 657 -21.89 -15.62 17.09
CA GLN A 657 -22.34 -14.52 17.97
C GLN A 657 -23.62 -13.83 17.47
N GLY A 658 -24.10 -14.14 16.25
CA GLY A 658 -25.23 -13.44 15.62
C GLY A 658 -24.88 -12.04 15.11
N GLU A 659 -23.59 -11.69 15.03
CA GLU A 659 -23.15 -10.39 14.52
C GLU A 659 -23.07 -10.37 12.99
N ALA A 660 -22.59 -11.47 12.39
CA ALA A 660 -22.40 -11.60 10.95
C ALA A 660 -23.49 -12.46 10.31
N ASP A 661 -23.96 -12.05 9.13
CA ASP A 661 -24.91 -12.81 8.33
C ASP A 661 -24.19 -13.94 7.56
N PRO A 662 -24.53 -15.24 7.81
CA PRO A 662 -23.88 -16.36 7.15
C PRO A 662 -24.07 -16.40 5.63
N ASN A 663 -25.05 -15.68 5.09
CA ASN A 663 -25.31 -15.59 3.66
C ASN A 663 -24.61 -14.41 2.99
N ARG A 664 -23.84 -13.59 3.73
CA ARG A 664 -23.19 -12.38 3.20
C ARG A 664 -21.75 -12.22 3.71
N VAL A 665 -20.91 -13.23 3.50
CA VAL A 665 -19.48 -13.22 3.86
C VAL A 665 -18.61 -13.16 2.61
N ALA A 666 -17.60 -12.29 2.58
CA ALA A 666 -16.58 -12.22 1.53
C ALA A 666 -15.15 -12.19 2.08
N LEU A 667 -14.20 -12.60 1.24
CA LEU A 667 -12.76 -12.51 1.47
C LEU A 667 -12.18 -11.34 0.66
N VAL A 668 -11.35 -10.50 1.28
CA VAL A 668 -10.59 -9.46 0.58
C VAL A 668 -9.15 -9.53 1.09
N GLY A 669 -8.17 -9.69 0.20
CA GLY A 669 -6.79 -9.95 0.64
C GLY A 669 -5.76 -9.58 -0.41
N ALA A 670 -4.57 -9.20 0.07
CA ALA A 670 -3.44 -8.76 -0.77
C ALA A 670 -2.23 -9.68 -0.64
N SER A 671 -1.44 -9.86 -1.72
CA SER A 671 -0.24 -10.70 -1.71
C SER A 671 -0.55 -12.15 -1.30
N PHE A 672 0.11 -12.69 -0.27
CA PHE A 672 -0.26 -13.96 0.37
C PHE A 672 -1.73 -13.98 0.86
N GLY A 673 -2.27 -12.86 1.33
CA GLY A 673 -3.69 -12.74 1.66
C GLY A 673 -4.60 -12.87 0.43
N GLY A 674 -4.12 -12.46 -0.74
CA GLY A 674 -4.82 -12.67 -2.03
C GLY A 674 -4.78 -14.14 -2.46
N TRP A 675 -3.67 -14.84 -2.22
CA TRP A 675 -3.61 -16.31 -2.33
C TRP A 675 -4.64 -16.98 -1.40
N ALA A 676 -4.73 -16.51 -0.15
CA ALA A 676 -5.71 -16.99 0.82
C ALA A 676 -7.15 -16.66 0.42
N THR A 677 -7.41 -15.56 -0.30
CA THR A 677 -8.72 -15.29 -0.94
C THR A 677 -9.06 -16.37 -1.96
N TYR A 678 -8.17 -16.67 -2.92
CA TYR A 678 -8.43 -17.73 -3.91
C TYR A 678 -8.69 -19.08 -3.23
N MET A 679 -7.80 -19.48 -2.32
CA MET A 679 -7.85 -20.79 -1.70
C MET A 679 -8.96 -20.91 -0.66
N GLY A 680 -9.36 -19.83 0.01
CA GLY A 680 -10.49 -19.78 0.92
C GLY A 680 -11.83 -19.96 0.20
N LEU A 681 -12.01 -19.32 -0.96
CA LEU A 681 -13.19 -19.52 -1.82
C LEU A 681 -13.31 -20.96 -2.34
N ILE A 682 -12.18 -21.60 -2.64
CA ILE A 682 -12.09 -22.99 -3.09
C ILE A 682 -12.33 -23.98 -1.93
N LYS A 683 -11.74 -23.74 -0.75
CA LYS A 683 -11.81 -24.66 0.39
C LYS A 683 -13.12 -24.55 1.18
N TYR A 684 -13.67 -23.35 1.29
CA TYR A 684 -14.89 -23.06 2.05
C TYR A 684 -15.97 -22.41 1.17
N PRO A 685 -16.41 -23.10 0.10
CA PRO A 685 -17.35 -22.52 -0.83
C PRO A 685 -18.75 -22.34 -0.22
N GLU A 686 -19.06 -23.04 0.87
CA GLU A 686 -20.29 -22.92 1.64
C GLU A 686 -20.30 -21.69 2.56
N LEU A 687 -19.13 -21.18 2.94
CA LEU A 687 -18.98 -20.00 3.80
C LEU A 687 -18.94 -18.69 3.01
N TYR A 688 -18.12 -18.63 1.96
CA TYR A 688 -17.84 -17.38 1.24
C TYR A 688 -18.72 -17.21 -0.01
N ARG A 689 -19.19 -15.98 -0.25
CA ARG A 689 -20.08 -15.61 -1.37
C ARG A 689 -19.34 -14.95 -2.52
N ALA A 690 -18.29 -14.20 -2.23
CA ALA A 690 -17.46 -13.49 -3.20
C ALA A 690 -16.07 -13.23 -2.61
N GLY A 691 -15.12 -12.78 -3.44
CA GLY A 691 -13.89 -12.22 -2.90
C GLY A 691 -13.11 -11.31 -3.84
N VAL A 692 -12.16 -10.56 -3.28
CA VAL A 692 -11.23 -9.69 -4.00
C VAL A 692 -9.79 -10.12 -3.69
N ALA A 693 -9.02 -10.37 -4.74
CA ALA A 693 -7.62 -10.78 -4.66
C ALA A 693 -6.73 -9.69 -5.28
N ILE A 694 -5.89 -9.06 -4.45
CA ILE A 694 -5.05 -7.91 -4.81
C ILE A 694 -3.58 -8.36 -4.87
N SER A 695 -2.85 -8.07 -5.95
CA SER A 695 -1.43 -8.46 -6.12
C SER A 695 -1.15 -9.92 -5.72
N ALA A 696 -2.06 -10.82 -6.09
CA ALA A 696 -2.23 -12.11 -5.43
C ALA A 696 -1.38 -13.22 -6.04
N VAL A 697 -0.69 -14.01 -5.20
CA VAL A 697 0.03 -15.21 -5.65
C VAL A 697 -0.97 -16.25 -6.15
N SER A 698 -0.78 -16.74 -7.37
CA SER A 698 -1.63 -17.74 -8.01
C SER A 698 -0.87 -18.96 -8.54
N ASN A 699 0.46 -18.89 -8.62
CA ASN A 699 1.33 -19.93 -9.14
C ASN A 699 2.69 -19.96 -8.41
N TRP A 700 2.75 -20.62 -7.25
CA TRP A 700 3.97 -20.77 -6.43
C TRP A 700 5.18 -21.29 -7.22
N ARG A 701 4.96 -22.13 -8.24
CA ARG A 701 6.03 -22.57 -9.16
C ARG A 701 6.67 -21.40 -9.91
N MET A 702 5.86 -20.46 -10.38
CA MET A 702 6.33 -19.27 -11.07
C MET A 702 7.04 -18.35 -10.11
N THR A 703 6.49 -18.10 -8.91
CA THR A 703 7.15 -17.30 -7.86
C THR A 703 8.56 -17.84 -7.57
N LEU A 704 8.69 -19.15 -7.29
CA LEU A 704 9.98 -19.82 -7.07
C LEU A 704 10.92 -19.77 -8.29
N ARG A 705 10.37 -19.76 -9.51
CA ARG A 705 11.17 -19.65 -10.75
C ARG A 705 11.67 -18.21 -10.96
N GLU A 706 10.87 -17.22 -10.63
CA GLU A 706 11.21 -15.80 -10.76
C GLU A 706 12.24 -15.39 -9.69
N ASP A 707 12.08 -15.78 -8.42
CA ASP A 707 13.11 -15.61 -7.38
C ASP A 707 14.47 -16.20 -7.81
N ARG A 708 14.45 -17.43 -8.34
CA ARG A 708 15.68 -18.09 -8.82
C ARG A 708 16.30 -17.39 -10.02
N ARG A 709 15.49 -16.74 -10.87
CA ARG A 709 15.95 -15.99 -12.06
C ARG A 709 16.50 -14.62 -11.67
N SER A 710 15.87 -13.94 -10.73
CA SER A 710 16.27 -12.61 -10.22
C SER A 710 17.43 -12.68 -9.23
N GLY A 711 17.85 -13.88 -8.82
CA GLY A 711 18.98 -14.08 -7.90
C GLY A 711 18.61 -13.94 -6.42
N TYR A 712 17.31 -13.86 -6.09
CA TYR A 712 16.78 -13.76 -4.73
C TYR A 712 16.85 -15.11 -3.98
N LYS A 713 18.06 -15.65 -3.86
CA LYS A 713 18.36 -16.97 -3.29
C LYS A 713 17.84 -17.14 -1.86
N LEU A 714 17.92 -16.10 -1.01
CA LEU A 714 17.36 -16.10 0.35
C LEU A 714 15.84 -16.33 0.32
N SER A 715 15.11 -15.55 -0.48
CA SER A 715 13.65 -15.68 -0.69
C SER A 715 13.29 -17.05 -1.27
N TYR A 716 14.01 -17.49 -2.30
CA TYR A 716 13.85 -18.81 -2.91
C TYR A 716 14.01 -19.95 -1.88
N SER A 717 15.04 -19.89 -1.04
CA SER A 717 15.33 -20.88 -0.01
C SER A 717 14.26 -20.91 1.09
N PHE A 718 13.80 -19.72 1.50
CA PHE A 718 12.66 -19.55 2.42
C PHE A 718 11.37 -20.13 1.85
N TRP A 719 10.87 -19.63 0.71
CA TRP A 719 9.62 -20.12 0.12
C TRP A 719 9.69 -21.61 -0.18
N ARG A 720 10.84 -22.12 -0.60
CA ARG A 720 11.01 -23.56 -0.81
C ARG A 720 10.91 -24.37 0.48
N SER A 721 11.31 -23.86 1.66
CA SER A 721 11.08 -24.56 2.92
C SER A 721 9.62 -24.50 3.38
N ILE A 722 8.96 -23.35 3.22
CA ILE A 722 7.52 -23.17 3.52
C ILE A 722 6.65 -24.09 2.65
N LEU A 723 6.98 -24.22 1.37
CA LEU A 723 6.23 -25.01 0.40
C LEU A 723 6.55 -26.53 0.46
N ASN A 724 6.89 -27.06 1.64
CA ASN A 724 7.25 -28.46 1.89
C ASN A 724 8.45 -29.02 1.07
N GLY A 725 9.33 -28.15 0.57
CA GLY A 725 10.65 -28.52 0.06
C GLY A 725 10.61 -29.57 -1.06
N PRO A 726 11.24 -30.75 -0.88
CA PRO A 726 11.18 -31.83 -1.87
C PRO A 726 9.76 -32.32 -2.20
N ARG A 727 8.81 -32.19 -1.25
CA ARG A 727 7.43 -32.65 -1.41
C ARG A 727 6.51 -31.61 -2.07
N PHE A 728 7.01 -30.42 -2.42
CA PHE A 728 6.23 -29.40 -3.12
C PHE A 728 5.48 -29.96 -4.34
N ALA A 729 6.11 -30.83 -5.12
CA ALA A 729 5.51 -31.46 -6.30
C ALA A 729 4.32 -32.40 -6.00
N GLU A 730 4.20 -32.90 -4.77
CA GLU A 730 3.04 -33.68 -4.31
C GLU A 730 1.91 -32.77 -3.82
N ASP A 731 2.27 -31.64 -3.21
CA ASP A 731 1.38 -30.74 -2.46
C ASP A 731 0.84 -29.57 -3.29
N GLU A 732 1.55 -29.14 -4.35
CA GLU A 732 1.17 -28.07 -5.29
C GLU A 732 -0.30 -28.13 -5.72
N LYS A 733 -0.81 -29.33 -6.03
CA LYS A 733 -2.20 -29.56 -6.47
C LYS A 733 -3.25 -29.19 -5.43
N PHE A 734 -2.86 -29.04 -4.16
CA PHE A 734 -3.72 -28.59 -3.07
C PHE A 734 -3.59 -27.08 -2.82
N ILE A 735 -2.42 -26.48 -3.07
CA ILE A 735 -2.07 -25.10 -2.66
C ILE A 735 -1.86 -24.11 -3.82
N GLU A 736 -1.84 -24.54 -5.09
CA GLU A 736 -1.58 -23.69 -6.26
C GLU A 736 -2.91 -23.25 -6.91
N PRO A 737 -3.37 -22.00 -6.74
CA PRO A 737 -4.70 -21.55 -7.19
C PRO A 737 -4.97 -21.81 -8.68
N THR A 738 -3.96 -21.62 -9.53
CA THR A 738 -4.07 -21.85 -10.98
C THR A 738 -4.38 -23.30 -11.36
N MET A 739 -3.94 -24.29 -10.56
CA MET A 739 -4.31 -25.70 -10.77
C MET A 739 -5.76 -26.00 -10.35
N ARG A 740 -6.28 -25.24 -9.38
CA ARG A 740 -7.60 -25.45 -8.76
C ARG A 740 -8.66 -24.44 -9.20
N ALA A 741 -8.35 -23.57 -10.16
CA ALA A 741 -9.25 -22.52 -10.63
C ALA A 741 -10.63 -23.03 -11.07
N ALA A 742 -10.72 -24.27 -11.56
CA ALA A 742 -11.98 -24.92 -11.93
C ALA A 742 -12.95 -25.13 -10.75
N GLU A 743 -12.46 -25.17 -9.51
CA GLU A 743 -13.25 -25.33 -8.28
C GLU A 743 -13.86 -24.00 -7.79
N LEU A 744 -13.27 -22.85 -8.16
CA LEU A 744 -13.71 -21.52 -7.74
C LEU A 744 -14.90 -21.06 -8.58
N LYS A 745 -16.11 -21.10 -8.00
CA LYS A 745 -17.38 -20.78 -8.69
C LYS A 745 -18.03 -19.45 -8.29
N GLN A 746 -17.57 -18.86 -7.20
CA GLN A 746 -18.04 -17.59 -6.69
C GLN A 746 -17.60 -16.43 -7.59
N PRO A 747 -18.33 -15.29 -7.56
CA PRO A 747 -17.80 -14.02 -8.02
C PRO A 747 -16.43 -13.70 -7.43
N ILE A 748 -15.49 -13.29 -8.27
CA ILE A 748 -14.15 -12.88 -7.85
C ILE A 748 -13.63 -11.70 -8.65
N TYR A 749 -13.05 -10.73 -7.95
CA TYR A 749 -12.36 -9.59 -8.56
C TYR A 749 -10.85 -9.69 -8.33
N ILE A 750 -10.07 -9.76 -9.41
CA ILE A 750 -8.61 -9.76 -9.40
C ILE A 750 -8.10 -8.34 -9.71
N MET A 751 -7.28 -7.78 -8.82
CA MET A 751 -6.70 -6.43 -8.96
C MET A 751 -5.17 -6.53 -8.89
N HIS A 752 -4.42 -5.98 -9.86
CA HIS A 752 -2.95 -6.14 -9.90
C HIS A 752 -2.23 -4.93 -10.49
N GLY A 753 -1.06 -4.60 -9.94
CA GLY A 753 -0.14 -3.59 -10.49
C GLY A 753 0.81 -4.16 -11.55
N GLU A 754 0.98 -3.50 -12.70
CA GLU A 754 1.86 -4.00 -13.77
C GLU A 754 3.36 -3.83 -13.47
N GLN A 755 3.71 -3.01 -12.46
CA GLN A 755 5.08 -2.82 -11.98
C GLN A 755 5.36 -3.64 -10.70
N ASP A 756 4.53 -4.64 -10.42
CA ASP A 756 4.70 -5.52 -9.27
C ASP A 756 5.92 -6.45 -9.45
N GLY A 757 7.03 -6.07 -8.80
CA GLY A 757 8.29 -6.81 -8.77
C GLY A 757 8.37 -7.91 -7.71
N ILE A 758 7.33 -8.13 -6.92
CA ILE A 758 7.27 -9.18 -5.88
C ILE A 758 6.38 -10.35 -6.34
N VAL A 759 5.19 -10.03 -6.87
CA VAL A 759 4.28 -11.01 -7.49
C VAL A 759 3.97 -10.50 -8.90
N SER A 760 4.62 -11.06 -9.92
CA SER A 760 4.47 -10.56 -11.29
C SER A 760 3.01 -10.58 -11.76
N SER A 761 2.55 -9.52 -12.43
CA SER A 761 1.18 -9.41 -13.01
C SER A 761 0.81 -10.56 -13.97
N LYS A 762 1.82 -11.29 -14.48
CA LYS A 762 1.64 -12.55 -15.21
C LYS A 762 0.93 -13.63 -14.38
N GLU A 763 1.07 -13.67 -13.06
CA GLU A 763 0.33 -14.58 -12.18
C GLU A 763 -1.18 -14.27 -12.23
N ALA A 764 -1.57 -13.00 -12.07
CA ALA A 764 -2.96 -12.59 -12.26
C ALA A 764 -3.49 -12.93 -13.66
N LYS A 765 -2.69 -12.73 -14.71
CA LYS A 765 -3.06 -13.15 -16.08
C LYS A 765 -3.31 -14.66 -16.17
N LEU A 766 -2.42 -15.49 -15.63
CA LEU A 766 -2.58 -16.95 -15.61
C LEU A 766 -3.85 -17.37 -14.86
N MET A 767 -4.16 -16.72 -13.73
CA MET A 767 -5.36 -17.02 -12.96
C MET A 767 -6.64 -16.60 -13.69
N LEU A 768 -6.64 -15.42 -14.34
CA LEU A 768 -7.76 -14.95 -15.17
C LEU A 768 -8.03 -15.91 -16.35
N ASP A 769 -6.98 -16.32 -17.05
CA ASP A 769 -7.08 -17.25 -18.19
C ASP A 769 -7.50 -18.67 -17.76
N ALA A 770 -7.25 -19.05 -16.50
CA ALA A 770 -7.72 -20.31 -15.92
C ALA A 770 -9.19 -20.23 -15.47
N LEU A 771 -9.56 -19.17 -14.73
CA LEU A 771 -10.91 -18.97 -14.21
C LEU A 771 -11.96 -18.77 -15.30
N ARG A 772 -11.68 -17.93 -16.31
CA ARG A 772 -12.64 -17.59 -17.40
C ARG A 772 -13.11 -18.79 -18.22
N LYS A 773 -12.41 -19.93 -18.15
CA LYS A 773 -12.82 -21.20 -18.78
C LYS A 773 -13.97 -21.91 -18.04
N THR A 774 -14.20 -21.58 -16.77
CA THR A 774 -15.02 -22.39 -15.85
C THR A 774 -15.87 -21.58 -14.86
N ASN A 775 -15.72 -20.26 -14.83
CA ASN A 775 -16.45 -19.31 -13.99
C ASN A 775 -16.77 -18.05 -14.81
N SER A 776 -18.06 -17.69 -14.86
CA SER A 776 -18.61 -16.53 -15.58
C SER A 776 -18.58 -15.22 -14.79
N HIS A 777 -18.18 -15.24 -13.52
CA HIS A 777 -18.26 -14.12 -12.58
C HIS A 777 -16.85 -13.62 -12.20
N VAL A 778 -16.00 -13.43 -13.20
CA VAL A 778 -14.58 -13.11 -13.03
C VAL A 778 -14.29 -11.69 -13.53
N TYR A 779 -13.96 -10.80 -12.60
CA TYR A 779 -13.69 -9.38 -12.83
C TYR A 779 -12.18 -9.12 -12.70
N SER A 780 -11.66 -8.12 -13.43
CA SER A 780 -10.22 -7.86 -13.52
C SER A 780 -9.86 -6.39 -13.68
N ARG A 781 -8.97 -5.88 -12.83
CA ARG A 781 -8.43 -4.51 -12.91
C ARG A 781 -6.91 -4.55 -12.92
N SER A 782 -6.32 -3.88 -13.90
CA SER A 782 -4.88 -3.66 -14.03
C SER A 782 -4.55 -2.21 -13.73
N PHE A 783 -3.41 -1.97 -13.07
CA PHE A 783 -2.91 -0.66 -12.67
C PHE A 783 -1.50 -0.46 -13.24
N PRO A 784 -1.34 0.25 -14.39
CA PRO A 784 -0.08 0.28 -15.15
C PRO A 784 1.16 0.85 -14.43
N ARG A 785 0.95 1.61 -13.34
CA ARG A 785 2.02 2.26 -12.56
C ARG A 785 2.11 1.78 -11.11
N ALA A 786 1.21 0.90 -10.66
CA ALA A 786 1.27 0.38 -9.30
C ALA A 786 2.32 -0.76 -9.22
N SER A 787 3.09 -0.76 -8.15
CA SER A 787 3.96 -1.87 -7.76
C SER A 787 3.25 -2.77 -6.73
N HIS A 788 3.98 -3.63 -6.02
CA HIS A 788 3.39 -4.46 -4.96
C HIS A 788 2.79 -3.59 -3.82
N SER A 789 3.55 -2.56 -3.42
CA SER A 789 3.26 -1.75 -2.24
C SER A 789 3.02 -0.27 -2.56
N GLU A 790 3.50 0.21 -3.71
CA GLU A 790 3.37 1.61 -4.13
C GLU A 790 2.19 1.76 -5.08
N TRP A 791 1.15 2.42 -4.58
CA TRP A 791 -0.09 2.70 -5.29
C TRP A 791 -0.33 4.19 -5.22
N SER A 792 -0.70 4.84 -6.32
CA SER A 792 -1.03 6.27 -6.26
C SER A 792 -2.31 6.50 -5.45
N TYR A 793 -2.49 7.72 -4.95
CA TYR A 793 -3.73 8.12 -4.27
C TYR A 793 -4.97 7.84 -5.15
N ASP A 794 -4.90 8.18 -6.44
CA ASP A 794 -6.02 7.96 -7.37
C ASP A 794 -6.26 6.44 -7.59
N ASP A 795 -5.22 5.63 -7.76
CA ASP A 795 -5.35 4.16 -7.87
C ASP A 795 -5.99 3.55 -6.62
N ARG A 796 -5.66 4.07 -5.43
CA ARG A 796 -6.22 3.63 -4.14
C ARG A 796 -7.69 4.02 -3.99
N VAL A 797 -8.09 5.21 -4.42
CA VAL A 797 -9.50 5.65 -4.45
C VAL A 797 -10.31 4.75 -5.36
N VAL A 798 -9.79 4.43 -6.56
CA VAL A 798 -10.41 3.51 -7.51
C VAL A 798 -10.55 2.12 -6.92
N GLN A 799 -9.47 1.57 -6.36
CA GLN A 799 -9.45 0.26 -5.69
C GLN A 799 -10.54 0.17 -4.62
N PHE A 800 -10.67 1.17 -3.74
CA PHE A 800 -11.69 1.19 -2.69
C PHE A 800 -13.11 1.21 -3.29
N ASN A 801 -13.38 2.11 -4.23
CA ASN A 801 -14.71 2.25 -4.84
C ASN A 801 -15.11 0.97 -5.61
N GLU A 802 -14.21 0.40 -6.40
CA GLU A 802 -14.43 -0.84 -7.15
C GLU A 802 -14.63 -2.06 -6.22
N ILE A 803 -13.92 -2.12 -5.08
CA ILE A 803 -14.16 -3.13 -4.02
C ILE A 803 -15.57 -2.98 -3.44
N ALA A 804 -15.99 -1.76 -3.07
CA ALA A 804 -17.32 -1.54 -2.49
C ALA A 804 -18.45 -1.85 -3.48
N ALA A 805 -18.30 -1.49 -4.76
CA ALA A 805 -19.26 -1.80 -5.81
C ALA A 805 -19.43 -3.33 -5.98
N PHE A 806 -18.32 -4.05 -6.13
CA PHE A 806 -18.30 -5.51 -6.26
C PHE A 806 -18.93 -6.21 -5.03
N LEU A 807 -18.56 -5.78 -3.82
CA LEU A 807 -19.15 -6.32 -2.58
C LEU A 807 -20.64 -6.00 -2.47
N SER A 808 -21.05 -4.78 -2.83
CA SER A 808 -22.47 -4.35 -2.86
C SER A 808 -23.30 -5.24 -3.78
N GLN A 809 -22.79 -5.51 -4.98
CA GLN A 809 -23.44 -6.37 -5.97
C GLN A 809 -23.58 -7.83 -5.50
N HIS A 810 -22.55 -8.40 -4.87
CA HIS A 810 -22.51 -9.84 -4.56
C HIS A 810 -22.85 -10.20 -3.11
N LEU A 811 -22.98 -9.21 -2.21
CA LEU A 811 -23.47 -9.37 -0.84
C LEU A 811 -24.82 -8.66 -0.60
N ALA A 812 -25.55 -8.30 -1.67
CA ALA A 812 -26.88 -7.73 -1.56
C ALA A 812 -27.84 -8.65 -0.76
N PRO A 813 -28.76 -8.11 0.06
CA PRO A 813 -29.78 -8.92 0.72
C PRO A 813 -30.64 -9.65 -0.32
N THR A 814 -30.77 -10.97 -0.20
CA THR A 814 -31.68 -11.74 -1.06
C THR A 814 -33.13 -11.37 -0.72
N ALA A 815 -33.93 -11.05 -1.74
CA ALA A 815 -35.28 -10.51 -1.58
C ALA A 815 -36.29 -11.45 -0.87
N ASN A 816 -35.91 -12.70 -0.61
CA ASN A 816 -36.73 -13.72 0.04
C ASN A 816 -36.28 -14.10 1.47
N ALA A 817 -35.38 -13.34 2.10
CA ALA A 817 -34.93 -13.60 3.48
C ALA A 817 -35.93 -13.10 4.57
N ALA A 818 -37.13 -12.67 4.18
CA ALA A 818 -38.21 -12.36 5.11
C ALA A 818 -39.07 -13.61 5.39
N ALA A 819 -39.17 -13.97 6.68
CA ALA A 819 -40.06 -14.98 7.25
C ALA A 819 -39.77 -16.48 6.97
N THR A 820 -38.75 -17.02 7.67
CA THR A 820 -38.89 -18.34 8.30
C THR A 820 -38.31 -18.27 9.72
N PRO A 821 -39.12 -18.41 10.80
CA PRO A 821 -38.60 -18.52 12.15
C PRO A 821 -37.71 -19.77 12.31
N PRO A 822 -36.69 -19.77 13.19
CA PRO A 822 -35.95 -20.99 13.51
C PRO A 822 -36.91 -22.07 14.02
N ALA A 823 -36.77 -23.30 13.52
CA ALA A 823 -37.55 -24.42 14.00
C ALA A 823 -37.37 -24.57 15.52
N THR A 824 -38.49 -24.60 16.25
CA THR A 824 -38.50 -24.79 17.70
C THR A 824 -37.83 -26.11 18.07
N LYS A 825 -36.94 -26.08 19.08
CA LYS A 825 -36.39 -27.30 19.67
C LYS A 825 -37.55 -28.20 20.14
N PRO A 826 -37.46 -29.53 19.95
CA PRO A 826 -38.44 -30.44 20.55
C PRO A 826 -38.35 -30.34 22.08
N SER A 827 -39.49 -30.08 22.71
CA SER A 827 -39.65 -30.06 24.16
C SER A 827 -39.57 -31.49 24.71
N GLY A 828 -38.48 -31.80 25.40
CA GLY A 828 -38.44 -32.95 26.30
C GLY A 828 -39.11 -32.60 27.63
N GLU A 829 -40.31 -33.15 27.87
CA GLU A 829 -40.95 -33.08 29.18
C GLU A 829 -40.28 -34.04 30.19
N PRO A 830 -40.35 -33.74 31.50
CA PRO A 830 -39.64 -34.50 32.53
C PRO A 830 -40.52 -35.58 33.18
N ALA A 831 -39.93 -36.75 33.42
CA ALA A 831 -40.27 -37.63 34.54
C ALA A 831 -39.01 -37.74 35.42
N GLY A 832 -39.02 -37.60 36.75
CA GLY A 832 -40.15 -37.65 37.69
C GLY A 832 -39.97 -38.87 38.59
N GLY A 833 -39.21 -38.74 39.70
CA GLY A 833 -38.77 -39.91 40.49
C GLY A 833 -37.95 -39.58 41.75
N ASN A 834 -38.62 -38.98 42.73
CA ASN A 834 -38.20 -38.69 44.11
C ASN A 834 -37.11 -39.56 44.81
N SER A 835 -36.20 -38.83 45.49
CA SER A 835 -35.84 -38.96 46.93
C SER A 835 -34.85 -40.05 47.37
N THR A 836 -34.09 -39.96 48.49
CA THR A 836 -34.04 -39.05 49.67
C THR A 836 -32.56 -38.85 50.11
N GLY A 837 -32.26 -37.85 50.97
CA GLY A 837 -31.15 -37.97 51.94
C GLY A 837 -30.04 -36.88 51.96
N THR A 838 -30.35 -35.71 52.50
CA THR A 838 -29.38 -34.87 53.27
C THR A 838 -29.32 -35.35 54.73
N PRO A 839 -28.39 -34.87 55.59
CA PRO A 839 -27.10 -34.18 55.33
C PRO A 839 -25.91 -34.76 56.13
N ALA A 840 -24.67 -34.36 55.79
CA ALA A 840 -23.55 -34.30 56.75
C ALA A 840 -22.49 -33.28 56.30
N THR A 841 -21.93 -32.54 57.26
CA THR A 841 -20.97 -31.44 57.09
C THR A 841 -19.56 -31.81 57.56
N ALA A 842 -18.55 -31.11 57.00
CA ALA A 842 -17.19 -30.90 57.53
C ALA A 842 -16.28 -32.15 57.65
N HIS A 843 -15.01 -32.11 57.24
CA HIS A 843 -14.04 -31.01 57.41
C HIS A 843 -13.22 -30.68 56.16
#